data_AF-A0A1F8V246-F1
#
_entry.id   AF-A0A1F8V246-F1
#
_cell.length_a   1.000
_cell.length_b   1.000
_cell.length_c   1.000
_cell.angle_alpha   90.00
_cell.angle_beta   90.00
_cell.angle_gamma   90.00
#
_symmetry.space_group_name_H-M   'P 1'
#
loop_
_entity.id
_entity.type
_entity.pdbx_description
1 polymer ?
#
loop_
_entity_poly.entity_id
_entity_poly.type
_entity_poly.pdbx_seq_one_letter_code
_entity_poly.pdbx_strand_id
1 'polypeptide(L)'
;MEILLTGSLKSISTSFVDKLTDLYKVVLASNDINKNIIGKECKSFSEQLSSQGFMKLFSTYSFETVIYFAGRPDENRGYFNDLQDLEITLKLCSDYDVKRVIFISSTYVYQGLISVKEETQPVPGDGAGVLLHSCEKLCEVYRKNNGLSIVTLRVPILFGLYENVSIIGNLIQQIATKNFAQISGSEHQLVDFLSQEDLSELVVRIIQDWPEKIITINVQGARQLTFSELSVSLRRVVHTTRISFSDKPAMVYQPVYSNIAKREFDWVPLINVEDDINLLIENINAKNISKISYFKQKIIDFFKSQSNILKTIELAIGYIIMELLNTVTSTTAQFQFVDFRLLFIVLLGSIHGLNTGFVAAFLASISLTIGYMNDGMDWRLIVYNIDNWLPYAAYFIAGAITGYTKDKHVNDYTYLNDEKNDLERRYKFLNDVYNSSLQNKKQFKRQIISYRDSFGRILDITKKLNTVLPDLIFKEALLSLEDILENQTISIYSIEKNSVFGRLRVCSKKIIESTAKSIDLNKYDLLIGKLRKNEVWRNIDCIPSYPDYVFPIYRDDNLALLVMINKVSHEQMAMYFENLLKIVCNLIEVSLLRAQQYNDRFTDEFYLPNTRILKKDAFRDVLRVRAQMEEVAISEYSLISVEATPETINEVGLQLQKYLRESDVVGEGDNGQIYIILSQATEEDIPFVLGRLKKAGLSFNQISDDLTNEGKV
;
A
#
# COMPACT_ATOMS: atom_id res chain seq x y z
N MET A 1 -2.02 -1.74 5.60
CA MET A 1 -1.27 -0.49 5.68
C MET A 1 -1.82 0.53 4.70
N GLU A 2 -2.18 1.72 5.21
CA GLU A 2 -2.52 2.90 4.41
C GLU A 2 -1.31 3.84 4.36
N ILE A 3 -0.94 4.28 3.16
CA ILE A 3 0.20 5.17 2.92
C ILE A 3 -0.31 6.50 2.35
N LEU A 4 0.18 7.61 2.89
CA LEU A 4 0.00 8.94 2.32
C LEU A 4 1.23 9.35 1.52
N LEU A 5 1.06 9.74 0.25
CA LEU A 5 2.07 10.44 -0.54
C LEU A 5 1.71 11.93 -0.58
N THR A 6 2.65 12.80 -0.21
CA THR A 6 2.43 14.25 -0.13
C THR A 6 3.72 15.05 -0.38
N GLY A 7 3.65 16.38 -0.34
CA GLY A 7 4.72 17.29 -0.73
C GLY A 7 4.65 17.68 -2.22
N SER A 8 5.79 17.80 -2.90
CA SER A 8 5.86 18.11 -4.34
C SER A 8 5.64 16.86 -5.19
N LEU A 9 4.41 16.66 -5.68
CA LEU A 9 4.03 15.45 -6.42
C LEU A 9 3.93 15.64 -7.93
N LYS A 10 4.29 16.82 -8.46
CA LYS A 10 4.14 17.14 -9.89
C LYS A 10 4.93 16.22 -10.82
N SER A 11 6.12 15.79 -10.39
CA SER A 11 7.03 14.93 -11.14
C SER A 11 6.81 13.45 -10.91
N ILE A 12 5.86 13.08 -10.03
CA ILE A 12 5.62 11.66 -9.73
C ILE A 12 5.02 10.94 -10.94
N SER A 13 5.59 9.79 -11.25
CA SER A 13 5.23 8.92 -12.36
C SER A 13 4.15 7.91 -11.96
N THR A 14 3.44 7.35 -12.95
CA THR A 14 2.53 6.21 -12.69
C THR A 14 3.31 5.05 -12.08
N SER A 15 4.51 4.75 -12.58
CA SER A 15 5.30 3.58 -12.17
C SER A 15 5.71 3.61 -10.70
N PHE A 16 5.90 4.81 -10.13
CA PHE A 16 6.10 4.93 -8.68
C PHE A 16 4.85 4.50 -7.90
N VAL A 17 3.69 5.01 -8.32
CA VAL A 17 2.41 4.82 -7.61
C VAL A 17 1.91 3.39 -7.76
N ASP A 18 1.94 2.85 -8.99
CA ASP A 18 1.40 1.53 -9.33
C ASP A 18 2.06 0.43 -8.49
N LYS A 19 3.40 0.48 -8.37
CA LYS A 19 4.17 -0.46 -7.55
C LYS A 19 3.79 -0.42 -6.07
N LEU A 20 3.46 0.76 -5.54
CA LEU A 20 3.00 0.90 -4.16
C LEU A 20 1.55 0.42 -4.00
N THR A 21 0.70 0.64 -4.99
CA THR A 21 -0.71 0.20 -4.95
C THR A 21 -0.86 -1.32 -5.04
N ASP A 22 0.09 -2.02 -5.65
CA ASP A 22 0.11 -3.50 -5.70
C ASP A 22 0.14 -4.13 -4.29
N LEU A 23 0.73 -3.43 -3.31
CA LEU A 23 0.95 -3.95 -1.96
C LEU A 23 0.17 -3.18 -0.88
N TYR A 24 -0.11 -1.90 -1.10
CA TYR A 24 -0.63 -0.99 -0.08
C TYR A 24 -1.78 -0.13 -0.58
N LYS A 25 -2.62 0.34 0.34
CA LYS A 25 -3.63 1.35 0.03
C LYS A 25 -2.96 2.72 -0.01
N VAL A 26 -2.83 3.30 -1.20
CA VAL A 26 -2.15 4.58 -1.41
C VAL A 26 -3.16 5.72 -1.52
N VAL A 27 -2.86 6.82 -0.82
CA VAL A 27 -3.59 8.09 -0.93
C VAL A 27 -2.60 9.18 -1.33
N LEU A 28 -2.86 9.89 -2.42
CA LEU A 28 -2.09 11.07 -2.81
C LEU A 28 -2.82 12.33 -2.33
N ALA A 29 -2.11 13.23 -1.67
CA ALA A 29 -2.64 14.55 -1.32
C ALA A 29 -1.60 15.64 -1.49
N SER A 30 -1.82 16.54 -2.45
CA SER A 30 -1.02 17.74 -2.69
C SER A 30 -1.77 18.68 -3.64
N ASN A 31 -1.33 19.94 -3.71
CA ASN A 31 -1.92 20.96 -4.58
C ASN A 31 -1.55 20.77 -6.06
N ASP A 32 -0.56 19.93 -6.37
CA ASP A 32 0.05 19.82 -7.69
C ASP A 32 -0.03 18.43 -8.32
N ILE A 33 -0.96 17.62 -7.86
CA ILE A 33 -1.20 16.27 -8.37
C ILE A 33 -1.63 16.32 -9.83
N ASN A 34 -0.91 15.59 -10.69
CA ASN A 34 -1.31 15.40 -12.07
C ASN A 34 -2.26 14.19 -12.21
N LYS A 35 -3.56 14.41 -11.99
CA LYS A 35 -4.59 13.34 -12.00
C LYS A 35 -4.68 12.52 -13.29
N ASN A 36 -4.14 13.01 -14.39
CA ASN A 36 -4.09 12.28 -15.67
C ASN A 36 -2.99 11.19 -15.70
N ILE A 37 -2.12 11.19 -14.70
CA ILE A 37 -0.86 10.42 -14.65
C ILE A 37 -0.83 9.51 -13.41
N ILE A 38 -1.89 9.40 -12.60
CA ILE A 38 -1.94 8.34 -11.58
C ILE A 38 -3.00 7.29 -11.92
N GLY A 39 -2.65 6.02 -11.72
CA GLY A 39 -3.46 4.85 -12.04
C GLY A 39 -4.83 4.85 -11.37
N LYS A 40 -5.74 4.00 -11.88
CA LYS A 40 -7.16 3.97 -11.47
C LYS A 40 -7.40 3.51 -10.02
N GLU A 41 -6.44 2.85 -9.40
CA GLU A 41 -6.61 2.23 -8.08
C GLU A 41 -6.27 3.16 -6.89
N CYS A 42 -5.66 4.32 -7.17
CA CYS A 42 -5.24 5.26 -6.14
C CYS A 42 -6.25 6.39 -5.92
N LYS A 43 -6.49 6.78 -4.66
CA LYS A 43 -7.29 7.98 -4.32
C LYS A 43 -6.40 9.22 -4.34
N SER A 44 -6.83 10.28 -5.03
CA SER A 44 -6.07 11.55 -5.12
C SER A 44 -6.90 12.77 -4.72
N PHE A 45 -6.35 13.57 -3.80
CA PHE A 45 -6.97 14.78 -3.26
C PHE A 45 -6.12 16.01 -3.59
N SER A 46 -6.68 16.92 -4.40
CA SER A 46 -5.98 18.13 -4.84
C SER A 46 -6.15 19.24 -3.79
N GLU A 47 -5.48 19.08 -2.66
CA GLU A 47 -5.60 19.94 -1.48
C GLU A 47 -4.28 20.65 -1.20
N GLN A 48 -4.34 21.91 -0.77
CA GLN A 48 -3.17 22.58 -0.21
C GLN A 48 -2.84 21.95 1.15
N LEU A 49 -1.57 21.73 1.47
CA LEU A 49 -1.18 21.03 2.71
C LEU A 49 -1.58 21.80 3.98
N SER A 50 -1.73 23.13 3.87
CA SER A 50 -2.28 23.97 4.95
C SER A 50 -3.81 23.99 5.03
N SER A 51 -4.53 23.27 4.16
CA SER A 51 -6.00 23.31 4.11
C SER A 51 -6.63 22.46 5.23
N GLN A 52 -7.84 22.85 5.65
CA GLN A 52 -8.66 21.98 6.51
C GLN A 52 -9.00 20.65 5.83
N GLY A 53 -9.06 20.62 4.49
CA GLY A 53 -9.26 19.40 3.73
C GLY A 53 -8.12 18.40 3.97
N PHE A 54 -6.87 18.85 3.88
CA PHE A 54 -5.70 18.02 4.15
C PHE A 54 -5.70 17.47 5.59
N MET A 55 -5.97 18.31 6.59
CA MET A 55 -6.08 17.86 7.99
C MET A 55 -7.18 16.79 8.16
N LYS A 56 -8.30 16.93 7.45
CA LYS A 56 -9.41 15.97 7.51
C LYS A 56 -9.03 14.58 6.98
N LEU A 57 -8.04 14.50 6.09
CA LEU A 57 -7.51 13.21 5.61
C LEU A 57 -6.92 12.40 6.76
N PHE A 58 -6.12 13.00 7.64
CA PHE A 58 -5.53 12.33 8.81
C PHE A 58 -6.59 11.85 9.82
N SER A 59 -7.73 12.54 9.90
CA SER A 59 -8.87 12.08 10.72
C SER A 59 -9.69 10.95 10.07
N THR A 60 -9.59 10.78 8.75
CA THR A 60 -10.41 9.83 7.98
C THR A 60 -9.67 8.53 7.69
N TYR A 61 -8.39 8.65 7.36
CA TYR A 61 -7.48 7.56 7.04
C TYR A 61 -6.56 7.32 8.23
N SER A 62 -6.21 6.07 8.48
CA SER A 62 -5.28 5.69 9.54
C SER A 62 -3.93 5.42 8.90
N PHE A 63 -3.24 6.49 8.50
CA PHE A 63 -1.96 6.39 7.83
C PHE A 63 -0.90 5.78 8.77
N GLU A 64 -0.30 4.68 8.34
CA GLU A 64 0.80 4.04 9.08
C GLU A 64 2.16 4.58 8.62
N THR A 65 2.25 5.00 7.35
CA THR A 65 3.46 5.58 6.75
C THR A 65 3.09 6.80 5.89
N VAL A 66 3.87 7.86 6.02
CA VAL A 66 3.78 9.06 5.17
C VAL A 66 5.07 9.18 4.35
N ILE A 67 4.95 9.33 3.03
CA ILE A 67 6.05 9.60 2.13
C ILE A 67 5.94 11.06 1.68
N TYR A 68 6.91 11.88 2.08
CA TYR A 68 6.96 13.29 1.74
C TYR A 68 8.03 13.55 0.68
N PHE A 69 7.63 14.08 -0.47
CA PHE A 69 8.54 14.51 -1.53
C PHE A 69 8.89 15.99 -1.35
N ALA A 70 10.15 16.29 -1.09
CA ALA A 70 10.62 17.67 -1.01
C ALA A 70 10.55 18.37 -2.38
N GLY A 71 10.35 19.68 -2.37
CA GLY A 71 10.51 20.53 -3.54
C GLY A 71 11.93 20.45 -4.10
N ARG A 72 12.06 20.11 -5.38
CA ARG A 72 13.34 19.77 -5.99
C ARG A 72 13.93 20.88 -6.86
N PRO A 73 15.17 21.36 -6.61
CA PRO A 73 15.86 22.40 -7.38
C PRO A 73 15.90 22.17 -8.90
N ASP A 74 15.94 20.90 -9.30
CA ASP A 74 15.95 20.44 -10.69
C ASP A 74 14.60 20.55 -11.43
N GLU A 75 13.50 20.87 -10.75
CA GLU A 75 12.12 20.85 -11.31
C GLU A 75 11.55 22.22 -11.74
N ASN A 76 12.40 23.25 -11.85
CA ASN A 76 12.03 24.56 -12.41
C ASN A 76 10.83 25.24 -11.70
N ARG A 77 10.78 25.16 -10.36
CA ARG A 77 9.76 25.81 -9.51
C ARG A 77 10.36 26.85 -8.57
N GLY A 78 9.51 27.77 -8.10
CA GLY A 78 9.81 28.62 -6.95
C GLY A 78 9.58 27.84 -5.65
N TYR A 79 10.63 27.60 -4.88
CA TYR A 79 10.69 26.68 -3.72
C TYR A 79 10.10 27.23 -2.42
N PHE A 80 9.20 28.22 -2.48
CA PHE A 80 9.05 29.17 -1.38
C PHE A 80 8.29 28.66 -0.13
N ASN A 81 7.60 27.51 -0.16
CA ASN A 81 6.76 27.06 0.96
C ASN A 81 7.01 25.63 1.49
N ASP A 82 7.99 24.89 0.96
CA ASP A 82 8.18 23.45 1.25
C ASP A 82 8.43 23.18 2.76
N LEU A 83 9.18 24.05 3.42
CA LEU A 83 9.47 23.93 4.86
C LEU A 83 8.20 24.03 5.72
N GLN A 84 7.30 24.95 5.39
CA GLN A 84 6.04 25.14 6.11
C GLN A 84 5.10 23.95 5.86
N ASP A 85 5.02 23.49 4.61
CA ASP A 85 4.19 22.34 4.23
C ASP A 85 4.67 21.04 4.91
N LEU A 86 5.99 20.87 5.02
CA LEU A 86 6.59 19.77 5.78
C LEU A 86 6.30 19.88 7.28
N GLU A 87 6.44 21.06 7.88
CA GLU A 87 6.14 21.29 9.30
C GLU A 87 4.70 20.89 9.63
N ILE A 88 3.73 21.34 8.83
CA ILE A 88 2.32 20.99 9.00
C ILE A 88 2.13 19.48 8.88
N THR A 89 2.76 18.85 7.89
CA THR A 89 2.65 17.40 7.70
C THR A 89 3.23 16.61 8.85
N LEU A 90 4.44 16.95 9.33
CA LEU A 90 5.08 16.28 10.47
C LEU A 90 4.30 16.50 11.77
N LYS A 91 3.72 17.68 11.96
CA LYS A 91 2.82 17.95 13.09
C LYS A 91 1.59 17.04 13.04
N LEU A 92 0.92 16.94 11.89
CA LEU A 92 -0.22 16.02 11.73
C LEU A 92 0.18 14.56 11.92
N CYS A 93 1.38 14.16 11.47
CA CYS A 93 1.92 12.82 11.75
C CYS A 93 2.04 12.57 13.25
N SER A 94 2.54 13.55 14.01
CA SER A 94 2.66 13.49 15.46
C SER A 94 1.29 13.49 16.15
N ASP A 95 0.35 14.31 15.71
CA ASP A 95 -0.97 14.48 16.34
C ASP A 95 -1.89 13.25 16.11
N TYR A 96 -1.71 12.53 15.00
CA TYR A 96 -2.51 11.36 14.60
C TYR A 96 -1.77 10.02 14.71
N ASP A 97 -0.65 9.97 15.46
CA ASP A 97 0.13 8.76 15.77
C ASP A 97 0.62 7.97 14.53
N VAL A 98 1.06 8.69 13.50
CA VAL A 98 1.70 8.09 12.32
C VAL A 98 3.08 7.57 12.72
N LYS A 99 3.31 6.27 12.55
CA LYS A 99 4.50 5.57 13.05
C LYS A 99 5.77 5.89 12.26
N ARG A 100 5.64 6.12 10.96
CA ARG A 100 6.75 6.09 10.00
C ARG A 100 6.65 7.22 8.99
N VAL A 101 7.74 7.93 8.75
CA VAL A 101 7.84 8.97 7.72
C VAL A 101 9.07 8.70 6.85
N ILE A 102 8.87 8.65 5.54
CA ILE A 102 9.98 8.65 4.57
C ILE A 102 10.04 10.04 3.95
N PHE A 103 11.14 10.75 4.18
CA PHE A 103 11.39 12.06 3.58
C PHE A 103 12.31 11.90 2.37
N ILE A 104 11.79 12.18 1.17
CA ILE A 104 12.53 12.14 -0.09
C ILE A 104 13.20 13.50 -0.29
N SER A 105 14.48 13.58 0.10
CA SER A 105 15.39 14.69 -0.14
C SER A 105 16.10 14.53 -1.49
N SER A 106 17.12 15.34 -1.74
CA SER A 106 17.95 15.27 -2.95
C SER A 106 19.43 15.28 -2.60
N THR A 107 20.23 14.63 -3.43
CA THR A 107 21.71 14.74 -3.41
C THR A 107 22.19 16.19 -3.64
N TYR A 108 21.30 17.09 -4.04
CA TYR A 108 21.54 18.52 -4.18
C TYR A 108 22.12 19.18 -2.90
N VAL A 109 21.89 18.59 -1.73
CA VAL A 109 22.38 19.13 -0.44
C VAL A 109 23.92 19.09 -0.29
N TYR A 110 24.65 18.37 -1.16
CA TYR A 110 26.10 18.16 -1.08
C TYR A 110 26.94 19.05 -2.01
N GLN A 111 26.49 20.29 -2.27
CA GLN A 111 27.13 21.13 -3.28
C GLN A 111 28.65 21.29 -3.09
N GLY A 112 29.41 20.98 -4.16
CA GLY A 112 30.87 21.13 -4.20
C GLY A 112 31.67 20.04 -3.49
N LEU A 113 31.01 19.01 -2.93
CA LEU A 113 31.68 17.90 -2.25
C LEU A 113 31.87 16.71 -3.18
N ILE A 114 32.97 15.98 -2.98
CA ILE A 114 33.35 14.76 -3.73
C ILE A 114 33.42 13.61 -2.72
N SER A 115 33.04 12.40 -3.15
CA SER A 115 33.11 11.18 -2.31
C SER A 115 32.32 11.28 -1.00
N VAL A 116 31.11 11.86 -1.07
CA VAL A 116 30.24 12.03 0.09
C VAL A 116 29.69 10.71 0.61
N LYS A 117 29.57 10.62 1.92
CA LYS A 117 28.90 9.55 2.68
C LYS A 117 27.68 10.09 3.40
N GLU A 118 26.88 9.22 3.98
CA GLU A 118 25.66 9.59 4.72
C GLU A 118 25.95 10.50 5.91
N GLU A 119 27.10 10.32 6.58
CA GLU A 119 27.51 11.17 7.71
C GLU A 119 28.11 12.52 7.26
N THR A 120 28.32 12.72 5.96
CA THR A 120 28.87 13.97 5.45
C THR A 120 27.86 15.09 5.67
N GLN A 121 28.30 16.18 6.30
CA GLN A 121 27.42 17.33 6.50
C GLN A 121 27.10 17.99 5.16
N PRO A 122 25.81 18.23 4.87
CA PRO A 122 25.39 19.04 3.74
C PRO A 122 26.04 20.41 3.73
N VAL A 123 26.44 20.84 2.53
CA VAL A 123 26.97 22.19 2.28
C VAL A 123 26.14 22.75 1.13
N PRO A 124 24.98 23.38 1.41
CA PRO A 124 24.19 24.01 0.36
C PRO A 124 24.92 25.27 -0.13
N GLY A 125 25.02 25.45 -1.44
CA GLY A 125 25.67 26.63 -2.03
C GLY A 125 24.73 27.56 -2.79
N ASP A 126 23.41 27.36 -2.67
CA ASP A 126 22.39 28.35 -3.03
C ASP A 126 21.17 28.30 -2.08
N GLY A 127 20.22 29.21 -2.28
CA GLY A 127 19.03 29.30 -1.43
C GLY A 127 18.13 28.06 -1.50
N ALA A 128 18.08 27.37 -2.64
CA ALA A 128 17.26 26.16 -2.80
C ALA A 128 17.85 24.99 -1.99
N GLY A 129 19.17 24.84 -1.99
CA GLY A 129 19.88 23.88 -1.15
C GLY A 129 19.71 24.18 0.34
N VAL A 130 19.73 25.46 0.74
CA VAL A 130 19.51 25.86 2.14
C VAL A 130 18.12 25.47 2.62
N LEU A 131 17.09 25.70 1.81
CA LEU A 131 15.72 25.30 2.14
C LEU A 131 15.59 23.78 2.26
N LEU A 132 16.12 23.03 1.30
CA LEU A 132 16.09 21.57 1.33
C LEU A 132 16.83 21.01 2.55
N HIS A 133 18.00 21.54 2.88
CA HIS A 133 18.73 21.14 4.08
C HIS A 133 17.98 21.51 5.36
N SER A 134 17.27 22.64 5.37
CA SER A 134 16.43 23.07 6.49
C SER A 134 15.27 22.09 6.71
N CYS A 135 14.69 21.53 5.64
CA CYS A 135 13.70 20.46 5.73
C CYS A 135 14.29 19.18 6.36
N GLU A 136 15.51 18.78 5.97
CA GLU A 136 16.20 17.64 6.63
C GLU A 136 16.42 17.88 8.13
N LYS A 137 16.82 19.11 8.50
CA LYS A 137 16.96 19.49 9.91
C LYS A 137 15.65 19.48 10.67
N LEU A 138 14.56 19.89 10.04
CA LEU A 138 13.22 19.80 10.63
C LEU A 138 12.85 18.34 10.92
N CYS A 139 13.10 17.42 9.97
CA CYS A 139 12.93 15.99 10.20
C CYS A 139 13.78 15.48 11.38
N GLU A 140 15.05 15.88 11.49
CA GLU A 140 15.89 15.51 12.65
C GLU A 140 15.31 15.97 13.98
N VAL A 141 14.74 17.18 14.03
CA VAL A 141 14.11 17.75 15.23
C VAL A 141 12.88 16.94 15.63
N TYR A 142 11.96 16.68 14.71
CA TYR A 142 10.76 15.88 14.98
C TYR A 142 11.09 14.44 15.38
N ARG A 143 12.13 13.86 14.79
CA ARG A 143 12.61 12.53 15.18
C ARG A 143 13.10 12.49 16.63
N LYS A 144 13.82 13.52 17.07
CA LYS A 144 14.37 13.61 18.44
C LYS A 144 13.31 14.00 19.48
N ASN A 145 12.42 14.92 19.14
CA ASN A 145 11.52 15.56 20.11
C ASN A 145 10.11 14.95 20.14
N ASN A 146 9.63 14.43 19.01
CA ASN A 146 8.25 13.96 18.84
C ASN A 146 8.16 12.45 18.67
N GLY A 147 9.29 11.72 18.71
CA GLY A 147 9.31 10.25 18.62
C GLY A 147 8.93 9.69 17.24
N LEU A 148 8.80 10.53 16.21
CA LEU A 148 8.51 10.08 14.85
C LEU A 148 9.71 9.28 14.31
N SER A 149 9.45 8.11 13.72
CA SER A 149 10.48 7.36 13.02
C SER A 149 10.61 7.89 11.60
N ILE A 150 11.67 8.65 11.33
CA ILE A 150 11.88 9.33 10.05
C ILE A 150 13.14 8.79 9.36
N VAL A 151 12.99 8.36 8.11
CA VAL A 151 14.08 7.96 7.21
C VAL A 151 14.18 8.97 6.07
N THR A 152 15.35 9.58 5.92
CA THR A 152 15.64 10.55 4.86
C THR A 152 16.36 9.85 3.70
N LEU A 153 15.77 9.88 2.51
CA LEU A 153 16.40 9.38 1.27
C LEU A 153 16.95 10.57 0.48
N ARG A 154 18.27 10.62 0.27
CA ARG A 154 18.91 11.61 -0.60
C ARG A 154 19.09 10.98 -1.98
N VAL A 155 18.17 11.27 -2.89
CA VAL A 155 18.12 10.65 -4.23
C VAL A 155 18.70 11.58 -5.31
N PRO A 156 19.19 11.04 -6.45
CA PRO A 156 19.67 11.85 -7.57
C PRO A 156 18.47 12.30 -8.42
N ILE A 157 18.68 12.76 -9.66
CA ILE A 157 17.58 13.20 -10.53
C ILE A 157 16.63 12.04 -10.78
N LEU A 158 15.34 12.27 -10.57
CA LEU A 158 14.32 11.26 -10.83
C LEU A 158 13.82 11.35 -12.27
N PHE A 159 13.60 10.20 -12.90
CA PHE A 159 12.89 10.09 -14.16
C PHE A 159 11.86 8.96 -14.08
N GLY A 160 10.81 9.03 -14.89
CA GLY A 160 9.81 7.98 -14.91
C GLY A 160 8.82 8.15 -16.05
N LEU A 161 7.95 7.16 -16.21
CA LEU A 161 6.93 7.19 -17.24
C LEU A 161 5.84 8.22 -16.91
N TYR A 162 5.28 8.82 -17.96
CA TYR A 162 4.13 9.73 -17.91
C TYR A 162 4.37 11.08 -17.21
N GLU A 163 5.55 11.38 -16.65
CA GLU A 163 5.88 12.71 -16.11
C GLU A 163 6.52 13.64 -17.17
N ASN A 164 6.45 14.96 -16.95
CA ASN A 164 6.97 15.94 -17.92
C ASN A 164 7.62 17.17 -17.25
N VAL A 165 8.05 17.01 -16.00
CA VAL A 165 8.50 18.09 -15.13
C VAL A 165 9.98 17.95 -14.83
N SER A 166 10.47 16.71 -14.66
CA SER A 166 11.88 16.45 -14.45
C SER A 166 12.73 16.95 -15.62
N ILE A 167 14.05 17.02 -15.43
CA ILE A 167 14.98 17.36 -16.51
C ILE A 167 14.78 16.44 -17.71
N ILE A 168 14.65 15.12 -17.48
CA ILE A 168 14.44 14.13 -18.54
C ILE A 168 13.06 14.29 -19.18
N GLY A 169 11.99 14.37 -18.39
CA GLY A 169 10.63 14.55 -18.89
C GLY A 169 10.47 15.82 -19.73
N ASN A 170 11.08 16.92 -19.30
CA ASN A 170 11.09 18.18 -20.05
C ASN A 170 11.89 18.07 -21.36
N LEU A 171 13.09 17.46 -21.33
CA LEU A 171 13.89 17.23 -22.53
C LEU A 171 13.11 16.39 -23.55
N ILE A 172 12.53 15.28 -23.14
CA ILE A 172 11.76 14.39 -24.01
C ILE A 172 10.52 15.12 -24.56
N GLN A 173 9.85 15.94 -23.75
CA GLN A 173 8.75 16.77 -24.21
C GLN A 173 9.20 17.80 -25.27
N GLN A 174 10.33 18.46 -25.08
CA GLN A 174 10.89 19.41 -26.04
C GLN A 174 11.25 18.73 -27.36
N ILE A 175 11.87 17.56 -27.30
CA ILE A 175 12.21 16.73 -28.46
C ILE A 175 10.94 16.36 -29.22
N ALA A 176 9.95 15.78 -28.52
CA ALA A 176 8.72 15.31 -29.14
C ALA A 176 7.87 16.45 -29.75
N THR A 177 7.98 17.68 -29.25
CA THR A 177 7.11 18.81 -29.69
C THR A 177 7.79 19.79 -30.64
N LYS A 178 9.10 20.01 -30.50
CA LYS A 178 9.84 21.09 -31.18
C LYS A 178 11.01 20.58 -32.03
N ASN A 179 11.36 19.29 -31.97
CA ASN A 179 12.59 18.73 -32.55
C ASN A 179 13.87 19.49 -32.13
N PHE A 180 13.82 20.17 -30.99
CA PHE A 180 14.90 20.95 -30.41
C PHE A 180 14.81 20.82 -28.89
N ALA A 181 15.95 20.58 -28.25
CA ALA A 181 16.06 20.52 -26.79
C ALA A 181 17.25 21.35 -26.29
N GLN A 182 17.06 21.99 -25.15
CA GLN A 182 18.10 22.74 -24.46
C GLN A 182 18.39 22.11 -23.10
N ILE A 183 19.63 21.69 -22.90
CA ILE A 183 20.12 21.19 -21.61
C ILE A 183 20.73 22.37 -20.84
N SER A 184 20.18 22.66 -19.67
CA SER A 184 20.76 23.62 -18.74
C SER A 184 21.91 22.95 -18.00
N GLY A 185 23.16 23.22 -18.37
CA GLY A 185 24.35 22.58 -17.80
C GLY A 185 25.49 22.43 -18.81
N SER A 186 26.71 22.28 -18.31
CA SER A 186 27.90 22.10 -19.16
C SER A 186 27.98 20.67 -19.71
N GLU A 187 28.56 20.50 -20.91
CA GLU A 187 28.66 19.20 -21.57
C GLU A 187 29.34 18.11 -20.72
N HIS A 188 30.35 18.51 -19.95
CA HIS A 188 31.17 17.61 -19.12
C HIS A 188 30.63 17.43 -17.69
N GLN A 189 29.49 18.06 -17.36
CA GLN A 189 28.90 17.92 -16.04
C GLN A 189 28.42 16.48 -15.84
N LEU A 190 28.99 15.81 -14.84
CA LEU A 190 28.62 14.47 -14.44
C LEU A 190 27.34 14.52 -13.60
N VAL A 191 26.36 13.69 -13.96
CA VAL A 191 25.03 13.61 -13.36
C VAL A 191 24.64 12.15 -13.14
N ASP A 192 23.66 11.94 -12.27
CA ASP A 192 23.12 10.62 -11.95
C ASP A 192 21.60 10.64 -12.04
N PHE A 193 21.02 9.52 -12.48
CA PHE A 193 19.59 9.39 -12.75
C PHE A 193 19.05 8.13 -12.09
N LEU A 194 17.98 8.27 -11.32
CA LEU A 194 17.29 7.17 -10.68
C LEU A 194 15.87 7.05 -11.24
N SER A 195 15.54 5.85 -11.72
CA SER A 195 14.18 5.53 -12.12
C SER A 195 13.27 5.59 -10.91
N GLN A 196 12.11 6.24 -11.05
CA GLN A 196 11.10 6.24 -10.01
C GLN A 196 10.53 4.84 -9.74
N GLU A 197 10.62 3.91 -10.69
CA GLU A 197 10.25 2.50 -10.46
C GLU A 197 11.26 1.79 -9.55
N ASP A 198 12.56 2.03 -9.75
CA ASP A 198 13.59 1.52 -8.84
C ASP A 198 13.45 2.17 -7.45
N LEU A 199 13.14 3.46 -7.39
CA LEU A 199 12.89 4.16 -6.11
C LEU A 199 11.67 3.59 -5.37
N SER A 200 10.57 3.28 -6.06
CA SER A 200 9.39 2.72 -5.41
C SER A 200 9.67 1.33 -4.85
N GLU A 201 10.47 0.51 -5.55
CA GLU A 201 10.95 -0.77 -5.02
C GLU A 201 11.79 -0.59 -3.75
N LEU A 202 12.72 0.37 -3.71
CA LEU A 202 13.48 0.67 -2.49
C LEU A 202 12.57 1.07 -1.33
N VAL A 203 11.60 1.96 -1.61
CA VAL A 203 10.62 2.42 -0.62
C VAL A 203 9.80 1.25 -0.07
N VAL A 204 9.34 0.33 -0.92
CA VAL A 204 8.63 -0.89 -0.50
C VAL A 204 9.50 -1.70 0.46
N ARG A 205 10.77 -1.91 0.14
CA ARG A 205 11.69 -2.69 0.99
C ARG A 205 11.95 -2.03 2.34
N ILE A 206 12.15 -0.70 2.36
CA ILE A 206 12.29 0.08 3.61
C ILE A 206 11.02 -0.04 4.47
N ILE A 207 9.85 -0.03 3.85
CA ILE A 207 8.58 -0.17 4.58
C ILE A 207 8.43 -1.57 5.18
N GLN A 208 8.85 -2.60 4.45
CA GLN A 208 8.80 -3.99 4.90
C GLN A 208 9.80 -4.28 6.02
N ASP A 209 11.04 -3.80 5.88
CA ASP A 209 12.10 -3.92 6.88
C ASP A 209 12.57 -2.53 7.31
N TRP A 210 11.90 -1.97 8.32
CA TRP A 210 12.12 -0.57 8.70
C TRP A 210 13.45 -0.38 9.46
N PRO A 211 14.36 0.49 9.00
CA PRO A 211 15.65 0.64 9.65
C PRO A 211 15.50 1.37 11.00
N GLU A 212 15.99 0.77 12.08
CA GLU A 212 15.95 1.39 13.42
C GLU A 212 17.06 2.43 13.63
N LYS A 213 18.27 2.15 13.12
CA LYS A 213 19.48 2.96 13.38
C LYS A 213 19.82 3.92 12.23
N ILE A 214 19.46 3.55 11.01
CA ILE A 214 19.84 4.29 9.80
C ILE A 214 18.80 5.34 9.52
N ILE A 215 19.24 6.60 9.56
CA ILE A 215 18.38 7.79 9.51
C ILE A 215 18.39 8.40 8.12
N THR A 216 19.53 8.31 7.45
CA THR A 216 19.78 8.95 6.18
C THR A 216 20.41 7.91 5.27
N ILE A 217 19.90 7.80 4.05
CA ILE A 217 20.40 6.87 3.04
C ILE A 217 20.63 7.69 1.77
N ASN A 218 21.88 7.72 1.32
CA ASN A 218 22.19 8.20 -0.02
C ASN A 218 21.79 7.12 -1.01
N VAL A 219 21.06 7.50 -2.06
CA VAL A 219 20.64 6.59 -3.12
C VAL A 219 21.37 6.99 -4.39
N GLN A 220 21.84 6.00 -5.13
CA GLN A 220 22.50 6.19 -6.42
C GLN A 220 21.61 5.69 -7.56
N GLY A 221 21.81 6.22 -8.74
CA GLY A 221 21.22 5.71 -9.98
C GLY A 221 21.98 4.48 -10.50
N ALA A 222 21.44 3.88 -11.57
CA ALA A 222 22.03 2.71 -12.20
C ALA A 222 23.35 3.04 -12.93
N ARG A 223 23.45 4.26 -13.48
CA ARG A 223 24.65 4.72 -14.21
C ARG A 223 24.83 6.23 -14.14
N GLN A 224 26.06 6.64 -13.84
CA GLN A 224 26.52 8.03 -13.93
C GLN A 224 26.84 8.38 -15.38
N LEU A 225 26.41 9.57 -15.81
CA LEU A 225 26.52 10.04 -17.19
C LEU A 225 26.90 11.51 -17.23
N THR A 226 27.58 11.93 -18.28
CA THR A 226 27.72 13.35 -18.61
C THR A 226 26.51 13.83 -19.42
N PHE A 227 26.21 15.13 -19.39
CA PHE A 227 25.18 15.68 -20.28
C PHE A 227 25.52 15.47 -21.77
N SER A 228 26.81 15.41 -22.12
CA SER A 228 27.25 15.04 -23.47
C SER A 228 26.86 13.61 -23.82
N GLU A 229 27.12 12.63 -22.95
CA GLU A 229 26.70 11.22 -23.17
C GLU A 229 25.18 11.09 -23.27
N LEU A 230 24.43 11.73 -22.37
CA LEU A 230 22.96 11.77 -22.45
C LEU A 230 22.48 12.32 -23.80
N SER A 231 23.10 13.41 -24.29
CA SER A 231 22.76 14.00 -25.58
C SER A 231 23.05 13.07 -26.77
N VAL A 232 24.09 12.23 -26.68
CA VAL A 232 24.38 11.20 -27.68
C VAL A 232 23.29 10.14 -27.67
N SER A 233 22.88 9.67 -26.49
CA SER A 233 21.83 8.66 -26.36
C SER A 233 20.46 9.17 -26.84
N LEU A 234 20.13 10.43 -26.56
CA LEU A 234 18.93 11.08 -27.14
C LEU A 234 18.99 11.17 -28.68
N ARG A 235 20.15 11.50 -29.27
CA ARG A 235 20.33 11.59 -30.73
C ARG A 235 20.29 10.23 -31.45
N ARG A 236 20.62 9.13 -30.75
CA ARG A 236 20.47 7.77 -31.30
C ARG A 236 19.01 7.41 -31.54
N VAL A 237 18.12 7.88 -30.69
CA VAL A 237 16.69 7.62 -30.80
C VAL A 237 16.00 8.61 -31.74
N VAL A 238 16.36 9.90 -31.68
CA VAL A 238 15.74 10.96 -32.51
C VAL A 238 16.79 11.66 -33.37
N HIS A 239 17.07 11.08 -34.53
CA HIS A 239 18.14 11.50 -35.46
C HIS A 239 18.06 12.96 -35.95
N THR A 240 16.89 13.59 -35.93
CA THR A 240 16.67 14.96 -36.43
C THR A 240 16.75 16.05 -35.36
N THR A 241 17.01 15.69 -34.09
CA THR A 241 16.93 16.62 -32.97
C THR A 241 18.19 17.47 -32.83
N ARG A 242 18.00 18.80 -32.75
CA ARG A 242 19.07 19.73 -32.36
C ARG A 242 19.10 19.87 -30.85
N ILE A 243 20.23 19.49 -30.23
CA ILE A 243 20.45 19.65 -28.77
C ILE A 243 21.49 20.75 -28.56
N SER A 244 21.17 21.72 -27.70
CA SER A 244 22.09 22.79 -27.30
C SER A 244 22.32 22.76 -25.78
N PHE A 245 23.49 23.22 -25.37
CA PHE A 245 23.86 23.37 -23.97
C PHE A 245 23.86 24.85 -23.57
N SER A 246 23.50 25.12 -22.33
CA SER A 246 23.58 26.45 -21.73
C SER A 246 24.74 26.49 -20.76
N ASP A 247 25.58 27.53 -20.82
CA ASP A 247 26.70 27.75 -19.89
C ASP A 247 26.26 28.05 -18.44
N LYS A 248 24.96 28.24 -18.20
CA LYS A 248 24.42 28.27 -16.83
C LYS A 248 24.55 26.89 -16.20
N PRO A 249 25.12 26.78 -14.98
CA PRO A 249 25.21 25.49 -14.30
C PRO A 249 23.80 24.91 -14.10
N ALA A 250 23.65 23.63 -14.40
CA ALA A 250 22.44 22.92 -14.03
C ALA A 250 22.28 22.97 -12.50
N MET A 251 21.05 23.09 -12.00
CA MET A 251 20.75 22.86 -10.60
C MET A 251 20.82 21.35 -10.26
N VAL A 252 21.97 20.74 -10.52
CA VAL A 252 22.25 19.31 -10.38
C VAL A 252 23.70 19.16 -9.92
N TYR A 253 23.96 18.34 -8.90
CA TYR A 253 25.31 18.12 -8.37
C TYR A 253 25.80 16.69 -8.53
N GLN A 254 27.04 16.47 -8.10
CA GLN A 254 27.80 15.26 -8.41
C GLN A 254 27.10 13.99 -7.92
N PRO A 255 27.23 12.89 -8.67
CA PRO A 255 26.76 11.59 -8.24
C PRO A 255 27.29 11.18 -6.87
N VAL A 256 26.46 10.48 -6.11
CA VAL A 256 26.81 9.93 -4.80
C VAL A 256 26.93 8.42 -4.91
N TYR A 257 27.83 7.82 -4.14
CA TYR A 257 27.95 6.37 -4.03
C TYR A 257 27.57 5.92 -2.61
N SER A 258 26.69 4.92 -2.52
CA SER A 258 26.33 4.30 -1.25
C SER A 258 26.11 2.80 -1.40
N ASN A 259 26.56 2.06 -0.40
CA ASN A 259 26.32 0.62 -0.29
C ASN A 259 25.23 0.29 0.75
N ILE A 260 24.62 1.28 1.41
CA ILE A 260 23.62 1.03 2.46
C ILE A 260 22.38 0.36 1.87
N ALA A 261 21.85 0.88 0.76
CA ALA A 261 20.65 0.32 0.14
C ALA A 261 20.82 -1.15 -0.27
N LYS A 262 22.02 -1.51 -0.77
CA LYS A 262 22.37 -2.89 -1.10
C LYS A 262 22.59 -3.77 0.13
N ARG A 263 23.31 -3.27 1.14
CA ARG A 263 23.65 -4.06 2.33
C ARG A 263 22.43 -4.35 3.22
N GLU A 264 21.56 -3.36 3.40
CA GLU A 264 20.43 -3.46 4.33
C GLU A 264 19.16 -3.96 3.64
N PHE A 265 18.94 -3.61 2.37
CA PHE A 265 17.67 -3.91 1.66
C PHE A 265 17.87 -4.79 0.42
N ASP A 266 19.07 -5.33 0.19
CA ASP A 266 19.44 -6.09 -1.02
C ASP A 266 19.05 -5.37 -2.33
N TRP A 267 19.03 -4.03 -2.29
CA TRP A 267 18.52 -3.21 -3.38
C TRP A 267 19.65 -2.61 -4.21
N VAL A 268 19.48 -2.70 -5.53
CA VAL A 268 20.32 -2.02 -6.51
C VAL A 268 19.44 -1.44 -7.62
N PRO A 269 19.76 -0.25 -8.14
CA PRO A 269 19.03 0.32 -9.26
C PRO A 269 19.34 -0.49 -10.54
N LEU A 270 18.30 -0.82 -11.31
CA LEU A 270 18.42 -1.67 -12.51
C LEU A 270 18.15 -0.89 -13.80
N ILE A 271 17.35 0.17 -13.73
CA ILE A 271 16.83 0.88 -14.89
C ILE A 271 17.72 2.08 -15.19
N ASN A 272 18.37 2.08 -16.36
CA ASN A 272 19.12 3.23 -16.86
C ASN A 272 18.24 4.13 -17.71
N VAL A 273 18.47 5.44 -17.59
CA VAL A 273 17.76 6.43 -18.42
C VAL A 273 18.00 6.22 -19.92
N GLU A 274 19.19 5.75 -20.33
CA GLU A 274 19.56 5.55 -21.73
C GLU A 274 18.76 4.43 -22.41
N ASP A 275 18.44 3.37 -21.66
CA ASP A 275 17.72 2.20 -22.15
C ASP A 275 16.22 2.54 -22.34
N ASP A 276 15.69 3.41 -21.49
CA ASP A 276 14.27 3.77 -21.46
C ASP A 276 13.89 4.97 -22.34
N ILE A 277 14.84 5.64 -23.01
CA ILE A 277 14.55 6.83 -23.84
C ILE A 277 13.43 6.56 -24.86
N ASN A 278 13.45 5.41 -25.51
CA ASN A 278 12.42 5.01 -26.49
C ASN A 278 11.02 4.94 -25.84
N LEU A 279 10.91 4.23 -24.72
CA LEU A 279 9.67 4.06 -23.96
C LEU A 279 9.13 5.41 -23.47
N LEU A 280 10.01 6.28 -22.97
CA LEU A 280 9.65 7.62 -22.52
C LEU A 280 9.14 8.50 -23.68
N ILE A 281 9.72 8.40 -24.89
CA ILE A 281 9.26 9.13 -26.09
C ILE A 281 7.92 8.60 -26.59
N GLU A 282 7.77 7.28 -26.74
CA GLU A 282 6.52 6.65 -27.18
C GLU A 282 5.35 7.05 -26.31
N ASN A 283 5.58 7.12 -25.00
CA ASN A 283 4.61 7.56 -24.02
C ASN A 283 4.13 9.01 -24.27
N ILE A 284 5.04 9.96 -24.46
CA ILE A 284 4.67 11.36 -24.74
C ILE A 284 3.92 11.46 -26.09
N ASN A 285 4.28 10.67 -27.08
CA ASN A 285 3.60 10.64 -28.38
C ASN A 285 2.18 10.06 -28.29
N ALA A 286 1.97 8.96 -27.56
CA ALA A 286 0.64 8.40 -27.28
C ALA A 286 -0.28 9.43 -26.59
N LYS A 287 0.28 10.24 -25.68
CA LYS A 287 -0.40 11.36 -25.02
C LYS A 287 -0.69 12.55 -25.95
N ASN A 288 0.09 12.74 -27.02
CA ASN A 288 -0.11 13.82 -27.99
C ASN A 288 -1.15 13.44 -29.06
N ILE A 289 -1.29 12.16 -29.44
CA ILE A 289 -2.32 11.69 -30.38
C ILE A 289 -3.73 11.93 -29.82
N SER A 290 -3.94 11.76 -28.51
CA SER A 290 -5.21 12.12 -27.85
C SER A 290 -5.45 13.64 -27.78
N LYS A 291 -4.40 14.46 -27.86
CA LYS A 291 -4.48 15.94 -27.90
C LYS A 291 -4.74 16.54 -29.28
N ILE A 292 -4.65 15.79 -30.39
CA ILE A 292 -5.00 16.33 -31.72
C ILE A 292 -6.50 16.68 -31.80
N SER A 293 -7.35 15.96 -31.06
CA SER A 293 -8.74 16.36 -30.82
C SER A 293 -8.85 17.67 -30.00
N TYR A 294 -7.95 17.85 -29.03
CA TYR A 294 -7.83 19.04 -28.19
C TYR A 294 -7.28 20.27 -28.93
N PHE A 295 -6.45 20.11 -29.97
CA PHE A 295 -5.95 21.21 -30.80
C PHE A 295 -7.04 21.82 -31.70
N LYS A 296 -7.99 21.02 -32.20
CA LYS A 296 -9.22 21.56 -32.79
C LYS A 296 -10.01 22.39 -31.77
N GLN A 297 -10.11 21.90 -30.53
CA GLN A 297 -10.72 22.65 -29.43
C GLN A 297 -9.95 23.94 -29.11
N LYS A 298 -8.60 23.90 -29.13
CA LYS A 298 -7.75 25.05 -28.84
C LYS A 298 -7.71 26.09 -29.96
N ILE A 299 -7.90 25.70 -31.21
CA ILE A 299 -8.12 26.64 -32.33
C ILE A 299 -9.48 27.34 -32.15
N ILE A 300 -10.50 26.60 -31.74
CA ILE A 300 -11.81 27.16 -31.36
C ILE A 300 -11.68 28.07 -30.12
N ASP A 301 -10.87 27.69 -29.13
CA ASP A 301 -10.64 28.48 -27.92
C ASP A 301 -9.67 29.66 -28.15
N PHE A 302 -8.80 29.60 -29.15
CA PHE A 302 -7.95 30.73 -29.58
C PHE A 302 -8.78 31.77 -30.34
N PHE A 303 -9.74 31.33 -31.17
CA PHE A 303 -10.77 32.20 -31.74
C PHE A 303 -11.69 32.78 -30.66
N LYS A 304 -11.97 32.06 -29.57
CA LYS A 304 -12.66 32.63 -28.38
C LYS A 304 -11.78 33.58 -27.55
N SER A 305 -10.48 33.29 -27.44
CA SER A 305 -9.52 34.07 -26.65
C SER A 305 -9.16 35.41 -27.30
N GLN A 306 -9.18 35.49 -28.63
CA GLN A 306 -9.04 36.73 -29.40
C GLN A 306 -10.37 37.51 -29.51
N SER A 307 -11.21 37.47 -28.46
CA SER A 307 -12.47 38.21 -28.32
C SER A 307 -12.33 39.69 -28.68
N ASN A 308 -11.17 40.30 -28.41
CA ASN A 308 -10.94 41.71 -28.69
C ASN A 308 -10.84 42.03 -30.20
N ILE A 309 -10.31 41.12 -31.03
CA ILE A 309 -10.23 41.33 -32.49
C ILE A 309 -11.63 41.25 -33.12
N LEU A 310 -12.44 40.27 -32.71
CA LEU A 310 -13.83 40.17 -33.14
C LEU A 310 -14.64 41.39 -32.72
N LYS A 311 -14.49 41.85 -31.47
CA LYS A 311 -15.08 43.10 -30.98
C LYS A 311 -14.69 44.31 -31.85
N THR A 312 -13.42 44.43 -32.25
CA THR A 312 -12.99 45.54 -33.11
C THR A 312 -13.59 45.48 -34.51
N ILE A 313 -13.76 44.28 -35.08
CA ILE A 313 -14.38 44.10 -36.40
C ILE A 313 -15.88 44.40 -36.34
N GLU A 314 -16.59 43.90 -35.33
CA GLU A 314 -18.01 44.19 -35.14
C GLU A 314 -18.26 45.68 -34.88
N LEU A 315 -17.37 46.34 -34.15
CA LEU A 315 -17.44 47.78 -33.91
C LEU A 315 -17.19 48.59 -35.20
N ALA A 316 -16.25 48.16 -36.05
CA ALA A 316 -16.02 48.78 -37.36
C ALA A 316 -17.20 48.58 -38.32
N ILE A 317 -17.75 47.36 -38.39
CA ILE A 317 -18.94 47.05 -39.21
C ILE A 317 -20.16 47.83 -38.70
N GLY A 318 -20.37 47.86 -37.38
CA GLY A 318 -21.47 48.60 -36.77
C GLY A 318 -21.39 50.10 -37.06
N TYR A 319 -20.18 50.67 -37.06
CA TYR A 319 -19.96 52.07 -37.45
C TYR A 319 -20.30 52.33 -38.93
N ILE A 320 -19.87 51.45 -39.84
CA ILE A 320 -20.20 51.56 -41.28
C ILE A 320 -21.72 51.48 -41.50
N ILE A 321 -22.40 50.55 -40.83
CA ILE A 321 -23.86 50.39 -40.91
C ILE A 321 -24.56 51.63 -40.36
N MET A 322 -24.11 52.14 -39.21
CA MET A 322 -24.64 53.37 -38.60
C MET A 322 -24.53 54.56 -39.55
N GLU A 323 -23.36 54.78 -40.17
CA GLU A 323 -23.15 55.90 -41.10
C GLU A 323 -23.98 55.77 -42.38
N LEU A 324 -24.12 54.54 -42.90
CA LEU A 324 -24.97 54.25 -44.05
C LEU A 324 -26.45 54.51 -43.76
N LEU A 325 -26.95 54.05 -42.60
CA LEU A 325 -28.32 54.33 -42.15
C LEU A 325 -28.55 55.83 -41.99
N ASN A 326 -27.62 56.54 -41.37
CA ASN A 326 -27.71 57.98 -41.15
C ASN A 326 -27.74 58.76 -42.48
N THR A 327 -26.95 58.35 -43.48
CA THR A 327 -26.90 58.99 -44.80
C THR A 327 -28.14 58.71 -45.65
N VAL A 328 -28.67 57.48 -45.61
CA VAL A 328 -29.89 57.10 -46.35
C VAL A 328 -31.12 57.81 -45.75
N THR A 329 -31.20 57.86 -44.42
CA THR A 329 -32.34 58.41 -43.69
C THR A 329 -32.42 59.94 -43.76
N SER A 330 -31.30 60.66 -43.80
CA SER A 330 -31.28 62.13 -43.81
C SER A 330 -32.08 62.77 -44.96
N THR A 331 -32.37 61.99 -46.02
CA THR A 331 -33.17 62.41 -47.18
C THR A 331 -34.69 62.32 -46.99
N THR A 332 -35.18 61.62 -45.96
CA THR A 332 -36.61 61.40 -45.70
C THR A 332 -37.07 62.10 -44.42
N ALA A 333 -37.98 63.08 -44.55
CA ALA A 333 -38.43 63.95 -43.45
C ALA A 333 -39.05 63.20 -42.24
N GLN A 334 -39.54 61.98 -42.44
CA GLN A 334 -40.13 61.15 -41.37
C GLN A 334 -39.07 60.52 -40.44
N PHE A 335 -37.84 60.31 -40.92
CA PHE A 335 -36.80 59.61 -40.17
C PHE A 335 -35.69 60.52 -39.63
N GLN A 336 -35.76 61.83 -39.89
CA GLN A 336 -34.80 62.83 -39.41
C GLN A 336 -34.77 62.96 -37.87
N PHE A 337 -35.79 62.47 -37.16
CA PHE A 337 -35.87 62.48 -35.69
C PHE A 337 -35.27 61.24 -35.01
N VAL A 338 -34.82 60.23 -35.78
CA VAL A 338 -34.26 58.98 -35.23
C VAL A 338 -32.74 59.09 -35.13
N ASP A 339 -32.21 58.97 -33.91
CA ASP A 339 -30.75 58.99 -33.68
C ASP A 339 -30.15 57.57 -33.76
N PHE A 340 -29.66 57.21 -34.95
CA PHE A 340 -28.95 55.93 -35.16
C PHE A 340 -27.60 55.85 -34.43
N ARG A 341 -26.98 56.98 -34.08
CA ARG A 341 -25.72 57.01 -33.33
C ARG A 341 -25.95 56.57 -31.89
N LEU A 342 -27.03 57.05 -31.27
CA LEU A 342 -27.46 56.60 -29.95
C LEU A 342 -27.81 55.10 -29.96
N LEU A 343 -28.53 54.63 -30.98
CA LEU A 343 -28.86 53.20 -31.15
C LEU A 343 -27.59 52.34 -31.23
N PHE A 344 -26.61 52.76 -32.03
CA PHE A 344 -25.31 52.10 -32.14
C PHE A 344 -24.60 51.99 -30.79
N ILE A 345 -24.53 53.07 -30.02
CA ILE A 345 -23.90 53.07 -28.69
C ILE A 345 -24.61 52.11 -27.74
N VAL A 346 -25.94 52.16 -27.67
CA VAL A 346 -26.73 51.31 -26.76
C VAL A 346 -26.59 49.83 -27.10
N LEU A 347 -26.62 49.47 -28.39
CA LEU A 347 -26.43 48.09 -28.84
C LEU A 347 -25.03 47.58 -28.49
N LEU A 348 -23.98 48.33 -28.84
CA LEU A 348 -22.60 47.88 -28.62
C LEU A 348 -22.24 47.88 -27.14
N GLY A 349 -22.71 48.86 -26.36
CA GLY A 349 -22.53 48.92 -24.90
C GLY A 349 -23.22 47.75 -24.19
N SER A 350 -24.46 47.43 -24.57
CA SER A 350 -25.22 46.33 -23.97
C SER A 350 -24.65 44.94 -24.31
N ILE A 351 -24.06 44.77 -25.50
CA ILE A 351 -23.48 43.48 -25.91
C ILE A 351 -22.06 43.30 -25.36
N HIS A 352 -21.21 44.32 -25.45
CA HIS A 352 -19.76 44.16 -25.29
C HIS A 352 -19.14 44.81 -24.05
N GLY A 353 -19.90 45.62 -23.31
CA GLY A 353 -19.44 46.21 -22.05
C GLY A 353 -18.97 47.67 -22.17
N LEU A 354 -18.33 48.16 -21.11
CA LEU A 354 -18.02 49.57 -20.89
C LEU A 354 -16.98 50.11 -21.86
N ASN A 355 -15.88 49.40 -22.07
CA ASN A 355 -14.81 49.84 -22.97
C ASN A 355 -15.29 50.04 -24.42
N THR A 356 -16.11 49.11 -24.92
CA THR A 356 -16.71 49.21 -26.26
C THR A 356 -17.80 50.27 -26.33
N GLY A 357 -18.57 50.48 -25.28
CA GLY A 357 -19.53 51.58 -25.19
C GLY A 357 -18.85 52.95 -25.29
N PHE A 358 -17.70 53.13 -24.64
CA PHE A 358 -16.89 54.35 -24.73
C PHE A 358 -16.31 54.57 -26.13
N VAL A 359 -15.75 53.53 -26.75
CA VAL A 359 -15.21 53.63 -28.11
C VAL A 359 -16.33 53.91 -29.13
N ALA A 360 -17.50 53.29 -28.96
CA ALA A 360 -18.68 53.56 -29.78
C ALA A 360 -19.15 55.02 -29.63
N ALA A 361 -19.20 55.55 -28.40
CA ALA A 361 -19.55 56.95 -28.15
C ALA A 361 -18.54 57.93 -28.78
N PHE A 362 -17.25 57.59 -28.78
CA PHE A 362 -16.22 58.38 -29.45
C PHE A 362 -16.38 58.38 -30.98
N LEU A 363 -16.64 57.23 -31.60
CA LEU A 363 -16.90 57.15 -33.05
C LEU A 363 -18.20 57.85 -33.46
N ALA A 364 -19.27 57.71 -32.66
CA ALA A 364 -20.52 58.44 -32.83
C ALA A 364 -20.31 59.96 -32.74
N SER A 365 -19.44 60.41 -31.84
CA SER A 365 -19.05 61.83 -31.71
C SER A 365 -18.35 62.34 -32.96
N ILE A 366 -17.42 61.56 -33.54
CA ILE A 366 -16.76 61.90 -34.82
C ILE A 366 -17.78 61.98 -35.96
N SER A 367 -18.70 61.00 -36.05
CA SER A 367 -19.80 61.01 -37.03
C SER A 367 -20.71 62.23 -36.87
N LEU A 368 -20.98 62.67 -35.63
CA LEU A 368 -21.76 63.87 -35.36
C LEU A 368 -21.05 65.15 -35.82
N THR A 369 -19.74 65.27 -35.57
CA THR A 369 -18.94 66.39 -36.07
C THR A 369 -18.91 66.46 -37.59
N ILE A 370 -18.75 65.32 -38.28
CA ILE A 370 -18.81 65.23 -39.75
C ILE A 370 -20.18 65.66 -40.27
N GLY A 371 -21.26 65.24 -39.61
CA GLY A 371 -22.63 65.67 -39.94
C GLY A 371 -22.79 67.19 -39.90
N TYR A 372 -22.36 67.83 -38.81
CA TYR A 372 -22.42 69.28 -38.68
C TYR A 372 -21.59 70.04 -39.73
N MET A 373 -20.43 69.50 -40.12
CA MET A 373 -19.61 70.08 -41.17
C MET A 373 -20.26 69.97 -42.55
N ASN A 374 -20.96 68.85 -42.83
CA ASN A 374 -21.72 68.68 -44.07
C ASN A 374 -22.92 69.64 -44.16
N ASP A 375 -23.49 70.01 -43.02
CA ASP A 375 -24.55 71.03 -42.91
C ASP A 375 -24.01 72.48 -43.00
N GLY A 376 -22.69 72.65 -43.18
CA GLY A 376 -22.04 73.94 -43.41
C GLY A 376 -21.59 74.69 -42.17
N MET A 377 -21.60 74.08 -40.97
CA MET A 377 -21.04 74.69 -39.77
C MET A 377 -19.51 74.57 -39.72
N ASP A 378 -18.84 75.69 -39.40
CA ASP A 378 -17.41 75.68 -39.08
C ASP A 378 -17.17 74.92 -37.76
N TRP A 379 -16.15 74.07 -37.71
CA TRP A 379 -15.81 73.24 -36.55
C TRP A 379 -15.59 74.07 -35.28
N ARG A 380 -15.15 75.33 -35.44
CA ARG A 380 -14.97 76.29 -34.34
C ARG A 380 -16.30 76.60 -33.65
N LEU A 381 -17.39 76.76 -34.41
CA LEU A 381 -18.72 77.08 -33.86
C LEU A 381 -19.31 75.92 -33.06
N ILE A 382 -18.97 74.68 -33.42
CA ILE A 382 -19.37 73.47 -32.68
C ILE A 382 -18.74 73.47 -31.29
N VAL A 383 -17.47 73.89 -31.17
CA VAL A 383 -16.74 73.92 -29.91
C VAL A 383 -17.13 75.12 -29.03
N TYR A 384 -17.38 76.29 -29.63
CA TYR A 384 -17.70 77.51 -28.88
C TYR A 384 -19.14 77.58 -28.35
N ASN A 385 -20.11 76.97 -29.04
CA ASN A 385 -21.50 76.98 -28.57
C ASN A 385 -21.78 75.78 -27.66
N ILE A 386 -22.11 76.08 -26.39
CA ILE A 386 -22.43 75.10 -25.35
C ILE A 386 -23.66 74.26 -25.72
N ASP A 387 -24.61 74.81 -26.50
CA ASP A 387 -25.81 74.09 -26.92
C ASP A 387 -25.48 72.85 -27.77
N ASN A 388 -24.34 72.86 -28.47
CA ASN A 388 -23.89 71.75 -29.30
C ASN A 388 -23.24 70.61 -28.50
N TRP A 389 -22.99 70.77 -27.19
CA TRP A 389 -22.30 69.77 -26.37
C TRP A 389 -23.23 68.69 -25.81
N LEU A 390 -24.53 68.98 -25.72
CA LEU A 390 -25.53 68.10 -25.10
C LEU A 390 -25.57 66.69 -25.74
N PRO A 391 -25.54 66.53 -27.09
CA PRO A 391 -25.55 65.21 -27.71
C PRO A 391 -24.28 64.39 -27.42
N TYR A 392 -23.11 65.04 -27.39
CA TYR A 392 -21.86 64.37 -27.05
C TYR A 392 -21.89 63.83 -25.62
N ALA A 393 -22.33 64.64 -24.65
CA ALA A 393 -22.49 64.20 -23.27
C ALA A 393 -23.49 63.04 -23.14
N ALA A 394 -24.62 63.11 -23.85
CA ALA A 394 -25.64 62.06 -23.85
C ALA A 394 -25.09 60.72 -24.39
N TYR A 395 -24.26 60.74 -25.45
CA TYR A 395 -23.62 59.55 -26.00
C TYR A 395 -22.69 58.87 -25.00
N PHE A 396 -21.84 59.63 -24.31
CA PHE A 396 -20.94 59.08 -23.29
C PHE A 396 -21.70 58.53 -22.07
N ILE A 397 -22.75 59.22 -21.61
CA ILE A 397 -23.58 58.74 -20.49
C ILE A 397 -24.32 57.45 -20.89
N ALA A 398 -24.91 57.40 -22.08
CA ALA A 398 -25.61 56.21 -22.58
C ALA A 398 -24.66 55.01 -22.72
N GLY A 399 -23.46 55.22 -23.27
CA GLY A 399 -22.42 54.20 -23.37
C GLY A 399 -21.94 53.71 -22.00
N ALA A 400 -21.77 54.62 -21.04
CA ALA A 400 -21.35 54.29 -19.68
C ALA A 400 -22.41 53.47 -18.92
N ILE A 401 -23.69 53.88 -18.95
CA ILE A 401 -24.77 53.19 -18.23
C ILE A 401 -25.00 51.79 -18.81
N THR A 402 -25.12 51.68 -20.14
CA THR A 402 -25.38 50.40 -20.81
C THR A 402 -24.19 49.44 -20.67
N GLY A 403 -22.97 49.95 -20.86
CA GLY A 403 -21.74 49.18 -20.70
C GLY A 403 -21.49 48.74 -19.26
N TYR A 404 -21.68 49.62 -18.27
CA TYR A 404 -21.53 49.28 -16.85
C TYR A 404 -22.50 48.19 -16.42
N THR A 405 -23.77 48.29 -16.85
CA THR A 405 -24.79 47.28 -16.52
C THR A 405 -24.39 45.92 -17.07
N LYS A 406 -23.88 45.86 -18.30
CA LYS A 406 -23.38 44.63 -18.91
C LYS A 406 -22.18 44.06 -18.15
N ASP A 407 -21.15 44.87 -17.88
CA ASP A 407 -19.95 44.41 -17.18
C ASP A 407 -20.26 43.93 -15.77
N LYS A 408 -21.17 44.61 -15.07
CA LYS A 408 -21.67 44.16 -13.76
C LYS A 408 -22.31 42.77 -13.85
N HIS A 409 -23.22 42.55 -14.80
CA HIS A 409 -23.84 41.24 -14.97
C HIS A 409 -22.85 40.13 -15.34
N VAL A 410 -21.86 40.44 -16.18
CA VAL A 410 -20.81 39.48 -16.54
C VAL A 410 -19.97 39.12 -15.32
N ASN A 411 -19.54 40.11 -14.54
CA ASN A 411 -18.76 39.90 -13.31
C ASN A 411 -19.54 39.09 -12.28
N ASP A 412 -20.82 39.43 -12.03
CA ASP A 412 -21.69 38.70 -11.11
C ASP A 412 -21.87 37.24 -11.56
N TYR A 413 -22.06 37.01 -12.87
CA TYR A 413 -22.18 35.65 -13.42
C TYR A 413 -20.88 34.85 -13.26
N THR A 414 -19.72 35.46 -13.54
CA THR A 414 -18.42 34.79 -13.36
C THR A 414 -18.15 34.46 -11.90
N TYR A 415 -18.44 35.39 -10.99
CA TYR A 415 -18.30 35.20 -9.55
C TYR A 415 -19.18 34.04 -9.05
N LEU A 416 -20.47 34.04 -9.41
CA LEU A 416 -21.39 32.97 -9.05
C LEU A 416 -20.98 31.61 -9.62
N ASN A 417 -20.47 31.59 -10.85
CA ASN A 417 -19.98 30.35 -11.47
C ASN A 417 -18.72 29.83 -10.79
N ASP A 418 -17.79 30.71 -10.41
CA ASP A 418 -16.58 30.35 -9.67
C ASP A 418 -16.92 29.84 -8.27
N GLU A 419 -17.85 30.50 -7.57
CA GLU A 419 -18.35 30.07 -6.26
C GLU A 419 -19.05 28.70 -6.36
N LYS A 420 -19.90 28.50 -7.38
CA LYS A 420 -20.54 27.21 -7.65
C LYS A 420 -19.49 26.12 -7.90
N ASN A 421 -18.47 26.39 -8.71
CA ASN A 421 -17.40 25.44 -9.00
C ASN A 421 -16.60 25.09 -7.74
N ASP A 422 -16.33 26.06 -6.85
CA ASP A 422 -15.69 25.80 -5.56
C ASP A 422 -16.57 24.94 -4.65
N LEU A 423 -17.87 25.25 -4.58
CA LEU A 423 -18.83 24.48 -3.80
C LEU A 423 -18.96 23.03 -4.30
N GLU A 424 -19.00 22.83 -5.61
CA GLU A 424 -19.00 21.49 -6.22
C GLU A 424 -17.73 20.70 -5.89
N ARG A 425 -16.55 21.34 -5.89
CA ARG A 425 -15.29 20.70 -5.50
C ARG A 425 -15.31 20.29 -4.03
N ARG A 426 -15.74 21.18 -3.13
CA ARG A 426 -15.88 20.89 -1.70
C ARG A 426 -16.87 19.76 -1.44
N TYR A 427 -18.00 19.76 -2.16
CA TYR A 427 -18.99 18.69 -2.06
C TYR A 427 -18.43 17.34 -2.49
N LYS A 428 -17.75 17.28 -3.64
CA LYS A 428 -17.09 16.05 -4.12
C LYS A 428 -16.07 15.54 -3.10
N PHE A 429 -15.19 16.42 -2.61
CA PHE A 429 -14.23 16.09 -1.56
C PHE A 429 -14.92 15.50 -0.32
N LEU A 430 -15.95 16.19 0.20
CA LEU A 430 -16.67 15.74 1.39
C LEU A 430 -17.34 14.38 1.18
N ASN A 431 -17.95 14.18 0.01
CA ASN A 431 -18.60 12.92 -0.35
C ASN A 431 -17.58 11.78 -0.47
N ASP A 432 -16.41 12.03 -1.07
CA ASP A 432 -15.34 11.03 -1.21
C ASP A 432 -14.76 10.64 0.16
N VAL A 433 -14.50 11.63 1.02
CA VAL A 433 -14.06 11.44 2.41
C VAL A 433 -15.11 10.66 3.21
N TYR A 434 -16.39 11.03 3.09
CA TYR A 434 -17.49 10.35 3.76
C TYR A 434 -17.64 8.89 3.34
N ASN A 435 -17.64 8.63 2.03
CA ASN A 435 -17.75 7.27 1.49
C ASN A 435 -16.54 6.41 1.90
N SER A 436 -15.35 7.00 1.93
CA SER A 436 -14.13 6.33 2.41
C SER A 436 -14.22 6.00 3.90
N SER A 437 -14.70 6.94 4.72
CA SER A 437 -14.95 6.70 6.15
C SER A 437 -15.96 5.57 6.39
N LEU A 438 -17.06 5.52 5.60
CA LEU A 438 -18.04 4.45 5.67
C LEU A 438 -17.45 3.08 5.28
N GLN A 439 -16.61 3.04 4.25
CA GLN A 439 -15.90 1.82 3.84
C GLN A 439 -14.96 1.33 4.95
N ASN A 440 -14.14 2.23 5.51
CA ASN A 440 -13.23 1.92 6.61
C ASN A 440 -13.99 1.41 7.83
N LYS A 441 -15.10 2.07 8.22
CA LYS A 441 -15.97 1.61 9.32
C LYS A 441 -16.53 0.21 9.07
N LYS A 442 -16.98 -0.11 7.85
CA LYS A 442 -17.46 -1.46 7.50
C LYS A 442 -16.33 -2.49 7.59
N GLN A 443 -15.13 -2.16 7.12
CA GLN A 443 -13.97 -3.04 7.18
C GLN A 443 -13.54 -3.31 8.63
N PHE A 444 -13.39 -2.28 9.46
CA PHE A 444 -13.07 -2.44 10.88
C PHE A 444 -14.14 -3.24 11.61
N LYS A 445 -15.43 -2.99 11.33
CA LYS A 445 -16.51 -3.79 11.90
C LYS A 445 -16.35 -5.28 11.56
N ARG A 446 -16.04 -5.62 10.30
CA ARG A 446 -15.80 -7.02 9.89
C ARG A 446 -14.59 -7.62 10.61
N GLN A 447 -13.48 -6.89 10.69
CA GLN A 447 -12.28 -7.33 11.40
C GLN A 447 -12.55 -7.55 12.90
N ILE A 448 -13.20 -6.61 13.59
CA ILE A 448 -13.54 -6.73 15.01
C ILE A 448 -14.49 -7.91 15.27
N ILE A 449 -15.49 -8.10 14.40
CA ILE A 449 -16.41 -9.25 14.52
C ILE A 449 -15.65 -10.56 14.36
N SER A 450 -14.73 -10.63 13.39
CA SER A 450 -13.85 -11.80 13.20
C SER A 450 -12.96 -12.06 14.42
N TYR A 451 -12.31 -11.04 14.98
CA TYR A 451 -11.49 -11.17 16.20
C TYR A 451 -12.30 -11.60 17.43
N ARG A 452 -13.52 -11.08 17.61
CA ARG A 452 -14.38 -11.43 18.74
C ARG A 452 -14.81 -12.90 18.70
N ASP A 453 -15.02 -13.45 17.51
CA ASP A 453 -15.30 -14.87 17.32
C ASP A 453 -14.07 -15.72 17.70
N SER A 454 -12.87 -15.28 17.30
CA SER A 454 -11.60 -15.97 17.63
C SER A 454 -11.35 -16.08 19.14
N PHE A 455 -11.64 -15.04 19.94
CA PHE A 455 -11.46 -15.10 21.40
C PHE A 455 -12.41 -16.09 22.09
N GLY A 456 -13.67 -16.15 21.64
CA GLY A 456 -14.64 -17.12 22.15
C GLY A 456 -14.17 -18.55 21.88
N ARG A 457 -13.76 -18.82 20.64
CA ARG A 457 -13.24 -20.14 20.23
C ARG A 457 -11.97 -20.52 21.00
N ILE A 458 -11.01 -19.60 21.17
CA ILE A 458 -9.78 -19.87 21.95
C ILE A 458 -10.09 -20.19 23.43
N LEU A 459 -11.03 -19.46 24.05
CA LEU A 459 -11.46 -19.74 25.41
C LEU A 459 -12.08 -21.14 25.53
N ASP A 460 -12.93 -21.51 24.56
CA ASP A 460 -13.57 -22.83 24.54
C ASP A 460 -12.57 -23.96 24.33
N ILE A 461 -11.54 -23.78 23.49
CA ILE A 461 -10.40 -24.71 23.38
C ILE A 461 -9.67 -24.85 24.71
N THR A 462 -9.36 -23.72 25.36
CA THR A 462 -8.65 -23.74 26.65
C THR A 462 -9.41 -24.55 27.69
N LYS A 463 -10.75 -24.45 27.70
CA LYS A 463 -11.61 -25.28 28.55
C LYS A 463 -11.57 -26.76 28.16
N LYS A 464 -11.66 -27.10 26.86
CA LYS A 464 -11.59 -28.49 26.37
C LYS A 464 -10.25 -29.16 26.67
N LEU A 465 -9.15 -28.41 26.53
CA LEU A 465 -7.79 -28.86 26.85
C LEU A 465 -7.49 -28.87 28.36
N ASN A 466 -8.42 -28.43 29.21
CA ASN A 466 -8.23 -28.37 30.67
C ASN A 466 -8.46 -29.74 31.33
N THR A 467 -7.68 -30.75 30.94
CA THR A 467 -7.75 -32.10 31.49
C THR A 467 -6.37 -32.59 31.94
N VAL A 468 -6.36 -33.64 32.77
CA VAL A 468 -5.16 -34.32 33.27
C VAL A 468 -4.81 -35.57 32.45
N LEU A 469 -5.74 -36.06 31.62
CA LEU A 469 -5.55 -37.27 30.80
C LEU A 469 -4.87 -36.91 29.46
N PRO A 470 -3.63 -37.35 29.18
CA PRO A 470 -2.90 -36.97 27.97
C PRO A 470 -3.59 -37.40 26.67
N ASP A 471 -4.21 -38.59 26.65
CA ASP A 471 -4.94 -39.07 25.48
C ASP A 471 -6.12 -38.15 25.15
N LEU A 472 -6.86 -37.68 26.16
CA LEU A 472 -7.96 -36.74 25.92
C LEU A 472 -7.44 -35.40 25.37
N ILE A 473 -6.26 -34.94 25.80
CA ILE A 473 -5.62 -33.75 25.24
C ILE A 473 -5.31 -33.94 23.76
N PHE A 474 -4.78 -35.08 23.33
CA PHE A 474 -4.50 -35.31 21.91
C PHE A 474 -5.77 -35.30 21.05
N LYS A 475 -6.84 -35.94 21.52
CA LYS A 475 -8.16 -35.90 20.85
C LYS A 475 -8.69 -34.47 20.74
N GLU A 476 -8.78 -33.77 21.87
CA GLU A 476 -9.32 -32.41 21.89
C GLU A 476 -8.43 -31.42 21.15
N ALA A 477 -7.11 -31.61 21.15
CA ALA A 477 -6.15 -30.82 20.39
C ALA A 477 -6.37 -30.94 18.89
N LEU A 478 -6.51 -32.16 18.36
CA LEU A 478 -6.77 -32.37 16.93
C LEU A 478 -8.10 -31.71 16.52
N LEU A 479 -9.19 -32.01 17.23
CA LEU A 479 -10.52 -31.47 16.92
C LEU A 479 -10.54 -29.93 17.00
N SER A 480 -9.83 -29.36 17.98
CA SER A 480 -9.70 -27.92 18.13
C SER A 480 -8.90 -27.27 17.00
N LEU A 481 -7.83 -27.93 16.53
CA LEU A 481 -7.05 -27.48 15.38
C LEU A 481 -7.87 -27.56 14.09
N GLU A 482 -8.63 -28.63 13.89
CA GLU A 482 -9.50 -28.78 12.71
C GLU A 482 -10.60 -27.71 12.65
N ASP A 483 -11.25 -27.43 13.78
CA ASP A 483 -12.34 -26.45 13.90
C ASP A 483 -11.86 -25.01 13.70
N ILE A 484 -10.74 -24.62 14.31
CA ILE A 484 -10.22 -23.25 14.19
C ILE A 484 -9.54 -22.99 12.86
N LEU A 485 -8.77 -23.94 12.35
CA LEU A 485 -8.02 -23.76 11.11
C LEU A 485 -8.87 -24.09 9.87
N GLU A 486 -10.06 -24.67 10.06
CA GLU A 486 -10.92 -25.19 8.99
C GLU A 486 -10.12 -26.10 8.04
N ASN A 487 -9.28 -26.97 8.62
CA ASN A 487 -8.36 -27.83 7.90
C ASN A 487 -8.40 -29.26 8.45
N GLN A 488 -8.56 -30.25 7.57
CA GLN A 488 -8.69 -31.67 7.92
C GLN A 488 -7.47 -32.50 7.46
N THR A 489 -6.28 -31.90 7.43
CA THR A 489 -5.04 -32.58 6.99
C THR A 489 -3.96 -32.55 8.07
N ILE A 490 -4.39 -32.63 9.33
CA ILE A 490 -3.54 -32.44 10.50
C ILE A 490 -3.12 -33.79 11.08
N SER A 491 -1.88 -33.88 11.51
CA SER A 491 -1.34 -35.07 12.19
C SER A 491 -0.44 -34.66 13.35
N ILE A 492 -0.52 -35.40 14.46
CA ILE A 492 0.29 -35.16 15.65
C ILE A 492 1.16 -36.38 15.91
N TYR A 493 2.48 -36.17 15.87
CA TYR A 493 3.49 -37.18 16.14
C TYR A 493 4.15 -36.95 17.49
N SER A 494 4.36 -38.02 18.26
CA SER A 494 5.18 -38.01 19.45
C SER A 494 6.56 -38.59 19.20
N ILE A 495 7.59 -37.97 19.79
CA ILE A 495 8.99 -38.34 19.64
C ILE A 495 9.52 -38.73 21.03
N GLU A 496 10.08 -39.93 21.12
CA GLU A 496 10.72 -40.43 22.34
C GLU A 496 12.14 -39.87 22.47
N LYS A 497 12.65 -39.78 23.70
CA LYS A 497 14.01 -39.28 23.97
C LYS A 497 15.05 -40.18 23.30
N ASN A 498 15.94 -39.59 22.49
CA ASN A 498 16.95 -40.29 21.66
C ASN A 498 16.39 -41.24 20.58
N SER A 499 15.11 -41.13 20.22
CA SER A 499 14.54 -41.85 19.08
C SER A 499 14.71 -41.06 17.79
N VAL A 500 14.99 -41.76 16.69
CA VAL A 500 15.03 -41.21 15.33
C VAL A 500 13.65 -41.25 14.66
N PHE A 501 12.66 -41.85 15.33
CA PHE A 501 11.32 -42.04 14.81
C PHE A 501 10.29 -41.22 15.58
N GLY A 502 9.41 -40.53 14.84
CA GLY A 502 8.17 -39.96 15.35
C GLY A 502 7.01 -40.95 15.16
N ARG A 503 6.21 -41.17 16.20
CA ARG A 503 5.05 -42.08 16.16
C ARG A 503 3.75 -41.30 16.18
N LEU A 504 2.81 -41.70 15.33
CA LEU A 504 1.52 -41.05 15.21
C LEU A 504 0.69 -41.24 16.49
N ARG A 505 0.15 -40.16 17.03
CA ARG A 505 -0.80 -40.19 18.16
C ARG A 505 -2.23 -40.03 17.67
N VAL A 506 -2.48 -39.00 16.87
CA VAL A 506 -3.79 -38.69 16.30
C VAL A 506 -3.64 -38.11 14.90
N CYS A 507 -4.63 -38.36 14.04
CA CYS A 507 -4.64 -37.92 12.66
C CYS A 507 -6.06 -37.52 12.22
N SER A 508 -6.14 -36.49 11.38
CA SER A 508 -7.40 -36.11 10.72
C SER A 508 -7.97 -37.26 9.90
N LYS A 509 -9.28 -37.50 10.04
CA LYS A 509 -10.01 -38.58 9.36
C LYS A 509 -9.77 -38.65 7.85
N LYS A 510 -9.64 -37.48 7.20
CA LYS A 510 -9.47 -37.38 5.73
C LYS A 510 -8.15 -37.96 5.23
N ILE A 511 -7.12 -38.00 6.06
CA ILE A 511 -5.76 -38.41 5.67
C ILE A 511 -5.27 -39.67 6.39
N ILE A 512 -6.07 -40.26 7.29
CA ILE A 512 -5.65 -41.37 8.16
C ILE A 512 -5.08 -42.57 7.39
N GLU A 513 -5.72 -42.97 6.27
CA GLU A 513 -5.27 -44.08 5.42
C GLU A 513 -3.95 -43.79 4.68
N SER A 514 -3.72 -42.52 4.36
CA SER A 514 -2.53 -42.07 3.61
C SER A 514 -1.36 -41.67 4.50
N THR A 515 -1.59 -41.56 5.81
CA THR A 515 -0.61 -41.03 6.77
C THR A 515 0.23 -42.15 7.36
N ALA A 516 1.55 -42.00 7.36
CA ALA A 516 2.44 -43.00 7.93
C ALA A 516 2.28 -43.05 9.47
N LYS A 517 2.03 -44.25 10.02
CA LYS A 517 1.95 -44.51 11.47
C LYS A 517 3.27 -44.20 12.21
N SER A 518 4.39 -44.27 11.51
CA SER A 518 5.73 -43.91 12.01
C SER A 518 6.51 -43.18 10.93
N ILE A 519 7.12 -42.05 11.30
CA ILE A 519 7.96 -41.22 10.42
C ILE A 519 9.42 -41.30 10.87
N ASP A 520 10.32 -41.32 9.88
CA ASP A 520 11.77 -41.24 10.11
C ASP A 520 12.20 -39.78 10.04
N LEU A 521 12.74 -39.25 11.14
CA LEU A 521 13.13 -37.85 11.26
C LEU A 521 14.30 -37.50 10.33
N ASN A 522 15.15 -38.47 9.96
CA ASN A 522 16.27 -38.25 9.02
C ASN A 522 15.79 -37.91 7.61
N LYS A 523 14.57 -38.33 7.22
CA LYS A 523 14.00 -37.94 5.92
C LYS A 523 13.65 -36.45 5.85
N TYR A 524 13.58 -35.80 7.02
CA TYR A 524 13.19 -34.41 7.20
C TYR A 524 14.36 -33.53 7.68
N ASP A 525 15.61 -33.87 7.37
CA ASP A 525 16.82 -33.17 7.85
C ASP A 525 16.77 -31.64 7.66
N LEU A 526 16.29 -31.18 6.49
CA LEU A 526 16.15 -29.75 6.18
C LEU A 526 15.13 -29.03 7.07
N LEU A 527 14.11 -29.75 7.52
CA LEU A 527 13.07 -29.25 8.40
C LEU A 527 13.58 -29.24 9.84
N ILE A 528 14.12 -30.36 10.32
CA ILE A 528 14.59 -30.52 11.71
C ILE A 528 15.64 -29.46 12.07
N GLY A 529 16.60 -29.18 11.18
CA GLY A 529 17.62 -28.15 11.40
C GLY A 529 17.09 -26.71 11.49
N LYS A 530 15.87 -26.46 11.00
CA LYS A 530 15.21 -25.14 11.02
C LYS A 530 14.13 -25.01 12.11
N LEU A 531 13.78 -26.10 12.81
CA LEU A 531 12.76 -26.06 13.86
C LEU A 531 13.27 -25.25 15.06
N ARG A 532 12.52 -24.22 15.45
CA ARG A 532 12.77 -23.42 16.65
C ARG A 532 11.60 -23.54 17.61
N LYS A 533 11.88 -23.44 18.91
CA LYS A 533 10.86 -23.47 19.95
C LYS A 533 9.89 -22.29 19.76
N ASN A 534 8.59 -22.55 19.84
CA ASN A 534 7.51 -21.57 19.67
C ASN A 534 7.46 -20.88 18.29
N GLU A 535 8.05 -21.47 17.27
CA GLU A 535 7.97 -20.97 15.89
C GLU A 535 7.34 -22.02 14.97
N VAL A 536 6.48 -21.54 14.08
CA VAL A 536 5.89 -22.37 13.02
C VAL A 536 6.90 -22.40 11.88
N TRP A 537 7.23 -23.58 11.40
CA TRP A 537 7.96 -23.75 10.15
C TRP A 537 6.98 -23.84 8.99
N ARG A 538 7.26 -23.12 7.90
CA ARG A 538 6.44 -23.09 6.67
C ARG A 538 7.24 -23.57 5.47
N ASN A 539 6.62 -24.40 4.64
CA ASN A 539 7.19 -24.86 3.37
C ASN A 539 7.06 -23.79 2.28
N ILE A 540 7.97 -22.82 2.27
CA ILE A 540 8.00 -21.75 1.25
C ILE A 540 8.50 -22.30 -0.10
N ASP A 541 9.43 -23.24 -0.06
CA ASP A 541 10.11 -23.78 -1.24
C ASP A 541 9.29 -24.89 -1.94
N CYS A 542 8.06 -25.16 -1.47
CA CYS A 542 7.13 -26.17 -2.00
C CYS A 542 7.78 -27.56 -2.17
N ILE A 543 8.59 -27.97 -1.19
CA ILE A 543 9.35 -29.23 -1.25
C ILE A 543 8.37 -30.42 -1.30
N PRO A 544 8.46 -31.31 -2.31
CA PRO A 544 7.61 -32.50 -2.39
C PRO A 544 7.79 -33.42 -1.18
N SER A 545 6.71 -34.03 -0.72
CA SER A 545 6.68 -34.94 0.45
C SER A 545 6.90 -34.29 1.82
N TYR A 546 7.05 -32.97 1.88
CA TYR A 546 7.08 -32.20 3.13
C TYR A 546 5.68 -31.66 3.45
N PRO A 547 5.29 -31.58 4.73
CA PRO A 547 4.09 -30.87 5.14
C PRO A 547 4.20 -29.36 4.86
N ASP A 548 3.08 -28.68 4.64
CA ASP A 548 3.04 -27.24 4.39
C ASP A 548 3.38 -26.41 5.65
N TYR A 549 2.94 -26.89 6.82
CA TYR A 549 3.28 -26.30 8.12
C TYR A 549 3.69 -27.35 9.14
N VAL A 550 4.66 -26.99 9.98
CA VAL A 550 5.08 -27.80 11.14
C VAL A 550 5.25 -26.94 12.37
N PHE A 551 4.72 -27.41 13.49
CA PHE A 551 4.93 -26.80 14.80
C PHE A 551 5.61 -27.79 15.76
N PRO A 552 6.82 -27.48 16.26
CA PRO A 552 7.53 -28.31 17.22
C PRO A 552 7.16 -27.97 18.67
N ILE A 553 6.91 -28.99 19.48
CA ILE A 553 6.69 -28.86 20.92
C ILE A 553 7.87 -29.51 21.66
N TYR A 554 8.47 -28.76 22.57
CA TYR A 554 9.69 -29.17 23.29
C TYR A 554 9.39 -29.51 24.76
N ARG A 555 10.03 -30.57 25.28
CA ARG A 555 10.07 -30.95 26.70
C ARG A 555 11.51 -30.95 27.18
N ASP A 556 11.84 -30.13 28.18
CA ASP A 556 13.19 -30.03 28.76
C ASP A 556 14.30 -29.99 27.68
N ASP A 557 14.12 -29.09 26.71
CA ASP A 557 14.96 -28.87 25.51
C ASP A 557 15.06 -30.03 24.51
N ASN A 558 14.29 -31.10 24.69
CA ASN A 558 14.16 -32.19 23.71
C ASN A 558 12.86 -32.04 22.90
N LEU A 559 12.91 -32.27 21.59
CA LEU A 559 11.72 -32.29 20.75
C LEU A 559 10.80 -33.44 21.17
N ALA A 560 9.60 -33.14 21.64
CA ALA A 560 8.68 -34.11 22.22
C ALA A 560 7.49 -34.40 21.31
N LEU A 561 6.96 -33.39 20.61
CA LEU A 561 5.90 -33.58 19.62
C LEU A 561 6.13 -32.76 18.36
N LEU A 562 5.54 -33.21 17.26
CA LEU A 562 5.40 -32.48 16.01
C LEU A 562 3.93 -32.44 15.60
N VAL A 563 3.40 -31.24 15.42
CA VAL A 563 2.11 -31.03 14.76
C VAL A 563 2.39 -30.69 13.30
N MET A 564 1.89 -31.50 12.38
CA MET A 564 2.09 -31.34 10.93
C MET A 564 0.76 -31.08 10.23
N ILE A 565 0.74 -30.10 9.34
CA ILE A 565 -0.37 -29.84 8.41
C ILE A 565 0.11 -30.19 7.02
N ASN A 566 -0.46 -31.24 6.43
CA ASN A 566 0.03 -31.79 5.17
C ASN A 566 -0.30 -30.90 3.97
N LYS A 567 -1.49 -30.31 3.92
CA LYS A 567 -1.90 -29.42 2.83
C LYS A 567 -2.75 -28.24 3.29
N VAL A 568 -2.46 -27.06 2.79
CA VAL A 568 -3.27 -25.85 3.00
C VAL A 568 -3.79 -25.27 1.69
N SER A 569 -4.92 -24.55 1.76
CA SER A 569 -5.43 -23.76 0.63
C SER A 569 -4.59 -22.47 0.45
N HIS A 570 -4.72 -21.83 -0.72
CA HIS A 570 -4.02 -20.55 -0.98
C HIS A 570 -4.38 -19.45 0.04
N GLU A 571 -5.64 -19.42 0.51
CA GLU A 571 -6.10 -18.47 1.52
C GLU A 571 -5.46 -18.74 2.89
N GLN A 572 -5.16 -20.01 3.19
CA GLN A 572 -4.52 -20.48 4.42
C GLN A 572 -2.99 -20.27 4.43
N MET A 573 -2.39 -19.76 3.35
CA MET A 573 -0.98 -19.34 3.34
C MET A 573 -0.73 -17.94 3.93
N ALA A 574 -1.79 -17.21 4.31
CA ALA A 574 -1.70 -15.88 4.89
C ALA A 574 -1.13 -15.89 6.32
N MET A 575 -0.45 -14.80 6.72
CA MET A 575 0.11 -14.63 8.08
C MET A 575 -0.90 -14.84 9.22
N TYR A 576 -2.18 -14.55 8.97
CA TYR A 576 -3.23 -14.79 9.97
C TYR A 576 -3.35 -16.27 10.35
N PHE A 577 -3.28 -17.18 9.37
CA PHE A 577 -3.38 -18.63 9.60
C PHE A 577 -2.20 -19.13 10.43
N GLU A 578 -0.98 -18.69 10.10
CA GLU A 578 0.23 -19.03 10.84
C GLU A 578 0.17 -18.57 12.30
N ASN A 579 -0.27 -17.33 12.55
CA ASN A 579 -0.44 -16.79 13.89
C ASN A 579 -1.48 -17.58 14.70
N LEU A 580 -2.58 -17.97 14.06
CA LEU A 580 -3.65 -18.74 14.68
C LEU A 580 -3.16 -20.14 15.06
N LEU A 581 -2.46 -20.83 14.15
CA LEU A 581 -1.80 -22.12 14.41
C LEU A 581 -0.84 -22.01 15.60
N LYS A 582 0.03 -21.00 15.62
CA LYS A 582 0.97 -20.76 16.72
C LYS A 582 0.28 -20.60 18.06
N ILE A 583 -0.82 -19.83 18.13
CA ILE A 583 -1.57 -19.61 19.38
C ILE A 583 -2.18 -20.93 19.86
N VAL A 584 -2.87 -21.68 18.99
CA VAL A 584 -3.54 -22.93 19.37
C VAL A 584 -2.52 -23.99 19.79
N CYS A 585 -1.42 -24.14 19.05
CA CYS A 585 -0.37 -25.10 19.40
C CYS A 585 0.32 -24.77 20.73
N ASN A 586 0.54 -23.49 21.05
CA ASN A 586 1.07 -23.08 22.35
C ASN A 586 0.11 -23.46 23.50
N LEU A 587 -1.21 -23.32 23.30
CA LEU A 587 -2.19 -23.73 24.31
C LEU A 587 -2.17 -25.25 24.53
N ILE A 588 -2.04 -26.02 23.44
CA ILE A 588 -1.89 -27.48 23.49
C ILE A 588 -0.61 -27.87 24.23
N GLU A 589 0.51 -27.21 23.94
CA GLU A 589 1.79 -27.41 24.64
C GLU A 589 1.65 -27.18 26.14
N VAL A 590 1.08 -26.05 26.57
CA VAL A 590 0.89 -25.72 28.00
C VAL A 590 0.02 -26.76 28.69
N SER A 591 -1.10 -27.15 28.08
CA SER A 591 -2.00 -28.15 28.64
C SER A 591 -1.34 -29.52 28.77
N LEU A 592 -0.58 -29.94 27.75
CA LEU A 592 0.12 -31.21 27.75
C LEU A 592 1.24 -31.27 28.79
N LEU A 593 2.08 -30.22 28.86
CA LEU A 593 3.14 -30.13 29.88
C LEU A 593 2.57 -30.22 31.29
N ARG A 594 1.43 -29.56 31.53
CA ARG A 594 0.75 -29.62 32.82
C ARG A 594 0.20 -31.02 33.14
N ALA A 595 -0.43 -31.69 32.17
CA ALA A 595 -0.92 -33.05 32.35
C ALA A 595 0.22 -34.04 32.61
N GLN A 596 1.35 -33.90 31.93
CA GLN A 596 2.55 -34.69 32.19
C GLN A 596 3.10 -34.45 33.60
N GLN A 597 3.26 -33.19 34.02
CA GLN A 597 3.70 -32.86 35.38
C GLN A 597 2.76 -33.40 36.46
N TYR A 598 1.46 -33.47 36.17
CA TYR A 598 0.49 -34.08 37.07
C TYR A 598 0.72 -35.59 37.19
N ASN A 599 0.83 -36.31 36.06
CA ASN A 599 1.11 -37.75 36.05
C ASN A 599 2.45 -38.12 36.71
N ASP A 600 3.48 -37.29 36.52
CA ASP A 600 4.81 -37.48 37.12
C ASP A 600 4.79 -37.26 38.65
N ARG A 601 3.87 -36.44 39.18
CA ARG A 601 3.74 -36.15 40.63
C ARG A 601 2.81 -37.11 41.37
N PHE A 602 1.80 -37.64 40.68
CA PHE A 602 0.76 -38.50 41.27
C PHE A 602 0.85 -39.95 40.77
N THR A 603 2.06 -40.44 40.53
CA THR A 603 2.29 -41.78 39.96
C THR A 603 1.74 -42.89 40.85
N ASP A 604 1.83 -42.75 42.18
CA ASP A 604 1.28 -43.71 43.15
C ASP A 604 -0.27 -43.75 43.15
N GLU A 605 -0.91 -42.69 42.67
CA GLU A 605 -2.38 -42.61 42.58
C GLU A 605 -2.89 -43.44 41.40
N PHE A 606 -2.21 -43.37 40.25
CA PHE A 606 -2.63 -44.00 39.00
C PHE A 606 -2.10 -45.42 38.77
N TYR A 607 -0.94 -45.77 39.32
CA TYR A 607 -0.27 -47.05 39.05
C TYR A 607 -0.25 -47.99 40.25
N LEU A 608 -0.21 -49.29 40.00
CA LEU A 608 0.04 -50.30 41.04
C LEU A 608 1.50 -50.18 41.55
N PRO A 609 1.77 -50.38 42.86
CA PRO A 609 3.09 -50.17 43.45
C PRO A 609 4.20 -50.95 42.72
N ASN A 610 5.32 -50.29 42.44
CA ASN A 610 6.49 -50.85 41.72
C ASN A 610 6.21 -51.37 40.29
N THR A 611 5.09 -50.98 39.66
CA THR A 611 4.79 -51.34 38.27
C THR A 611 4.34 -50.11 37.46
N ARG A 612 4.26 -50.25 36.14
CA ARG A 612 3.62 -49.27 35.23
C ARG A 612 2.22 -49.74 34.79
N ILE A 613 1.55 -50.51 35.63
CA ILE A 613 0.20 -51.01 35.38
C ILE A 613 -0.80 -50.03 36.00
N LEU A 614 -1.72 -49.50 35.20
CA LEU A 614 -2.76 -48.61 35.67
C LEU A 614 -3.76 -49.35 36.58
N LYS A 615 -4.17 -48.69 37.66
CA LYS A 615 -5.29 -49.15 38.50
C LYS A 615 -6.60 -49.13 37.70
N LYS A 616 -7.54 -49.96 38.11
CA LYS A 616 -8.88 -50.12 37.54
C LYS A 616 -9.55 -48.83 37.06
N ASP A 617 -9.68 -47.82 37.93
CA ASP A 617 -10.36 -46.57 37.56
C ASP A 617 -9.62 -45.77 36.48
N ALA A 618 -8.28 -45.69 36.57
CA ALA A 618 -7.45 -44.98 35.61
C ALA A 618 -7.41 -45.69 34.25
N PHE A 619 -7.35 -47.03 34.26
CA PHE A 619 -7.38 -47.84 33.05
C PHE A 619 -8.71 -47.69 32.30
N ARG A 620 -9.83 -47.70 33.02
CA ARG A 620 -11.17 -47.49 32.44
C ARG A 620 -11.30 -46.13 31.75
N ASP A 621 -10.76 -45.07 32.34
CA ASP A 621 -10.82 -43.73 31.76
C ASP A 621 -9.98 -43.62 30.48
N VAL A 622 -8.78 -44.21 30.45
CA VAL A 622 -7.95 -44.29 29.22
C VAL A 622 -8.68 -45.10 28.14
N LEU A 623 -9.21 -46.28 28.48
CA LEU A 623 -9.93 -47.14 27.54
C LEU A 623 -11.14 -46.42 26.94
N ARG A 624 -11.91 -45.70 27.76
CA ARG A 624 -13.04 -44.89 27.28
C ARG A 624 -12.61 -43.83 26.28
N VAL A 625 -11.52 -43.12 26.55
CA VAL A 625 -11.00 -42.09 25.63
C VAL A 625 -10.55 -42.71 24.31
N ARG A 626 -9.91 -43.88 24.34
CA ARG A 626 -9.48 -44.60 23.13
C ARG A 626 -10.65 -45.11 22.29
N ALA A 627 -11.68 -45.67 22.93
CA ALA A 627 -12.92 -46.04 22.26
C ALA A 627 -13.56 -44.84 21.54
N GLN A 628 -13.59 -43.67 22.19
CA GLN A 628 -14.10 -42.46 21.55
C GLN A 628 -13.23 -41.93 20.41
N MET A 629 -11.91 -42.14 20.46
CA MET A 629 -11.02 -41.75 19.35
C MET A 629 -11.23 -42.61 18.11
N GLU A 630 -11.51 -43.90 18.31
CA GLU A 630 -11.84 -44.83 17.24
C GLU A 630 -13.22 -44.53 16.64
N GLU A 631 -14.23 -44.23 17.46
CA GLU A 631 -15.57 -43.83 17.01
C GLU A 631 -15.53 -42.59 16.09
N VAL A 632 -14.68 -41.62 16.42
CA VAL A 632 -14.49 -40.38 15.63
C VAL A 632 -13.48 -40.60 14.48
N ALA A 633 -12.89 -41.79 14.35
CA ALA A 633 -11.92 -42.18 13.33
C ALA A 633 -10.66 -41.30 13.28
N ILE A 634 -10.10 -40.99 14.45
CA ILE A 634 -8.87 -40.19 14.61
C ILE A 634 -7.67 -41.00 15.14
N SER A 635 -7.91 -42.17 15.75
CA SER A 635 -6.91 -43.14 16.19
C SER A 635 -7.51 -44.54 16.32
N GLU A 636 -6.76 -45.56 15.93
CA GLU A 636 -7.11 -46.98 16.09
C GLU A 636 -6.51 -47.56 17.39
N TYR A 637 -7.12 -48.59 17.96
CA TYR A 637 -6.53 -49.38 19.06
C TYR A 637 -6.93 -50.85 19.01
N SER A 638 -6.15 -51.72 19.66
CA SER A 638 -6.52 -53.12 19.88
C SER A 638 -6.31 -53.51 21.34
N LEU A 639 -7.14 -54.43 21.85
CA LEU A 639 -7.10 -54.88 23.24
C LEU A 639 -6.65 -56.35 23.32
N ILE A 640 -5.70 -56.63 24.21
CA ILE A 640 -5.20 -57.99 24.49
C ILE A 640 -5.28 -58.26 25.98
N SER A 641 -5.75 -59.45 26.38
CA SER A 641 -5.70 -59.87 27.78
C SER A 641 -4.47 -60.74 28.06
N VAL A 642 -3.88 -60.54 29.23
CA VAL A 642 -2.74 -61.32 29.74
C VAL A 642 -3.17 -62.05 30.99
N GLU A 643 -2.95 -63.36 31.01
CA GLU A 643 -3.19 -64.16 32.21
C GLU A 643 -2.08 -63.88 33.23
N ALA A 644 -2.43 -63.23 34.33
CA ALA A 644 -1.52 -62.96 35.44
C ALA A 644 -2.19 -63.32 36.77
N THR A 645 -1.44 -63.96 37.67
CA THR A 645 -1.90 -64.24 39.05
C THR A 645 -1.39 -63.14 40.00
N PRO A 646 -2.06 -62.87 41.14
CA PRO A 646 -1.65 -61.80 42.07
C PRO A 646 -0.19 -61.86 42.52
N GLU A 647 0.40 -63.05 42.56
CA GLU A 647 1.79 -63.31 42.94
C GLU A 647 2.80 -62.98 41.82
N THR A 648 2.37 -62.94 40.56
CA THR A 648 3.23 -62.74 39.36
C THR A 648 3.07 -61.36 38.70
N ILE A 649 2.13 -60.53 39.15
CA ILE A 649 1.82 -59.21 38.55
C ILE A 649 3.07 -58.30 38.44
N ASN A 650 3.92 -58.27 39.46
CA ASN A 650 5.12 -57.43 39.46
C ASN A 650 6.17 -57.92 38.45
N GLU A 651 6.36 -59.24 38.34
CA GLU A 651 7.30 -59.84 37.39
C GLU A 651 6.81 -59.69 35.94
N VAL A 652 5.52 -59.94 35.71
CA VAL A 652 4.86 -59.73 34.42
C VAL A 652 4.90 -58.26 34.02
N GLY A 653 4.63 -57.33 34.94
CA GLY A 653 4.72 -55.90 34.70
C GLY A 653 6.13 -55.44 34.29
N LEU A 654 7.18 -55.97 34.92
CA LEU A 654 8.58 -55.69 34.56
C LEU A 654 8.98 -56.28 33.21
N GLN A 655 8.46 -57.45 32.85
CA GLN A 655 8.68 -58.04 31.53
C GLN A 655 7.95 -57.27 30.42
N LEU A 656 6.68 -56.91 30.65
CA LEU A 656 5.86 -56.16 29.70
C LEU A 656 6.49 -54.80 29.34
N GLN A 657 7.10 -54.10 30.32
CA GLN A 657 7.82 -52.85 30.06
C GLN A 657 8.97 -52.96 29.05
N LYS A 658 9.58 -54.14 28.89
CA LYS A 658 10.70 -54.34 27.95
C LYS A 658 10.24 -54.59 26.51
N TYR A 659 9.02 -55.09 26.34
CA TYR A 659 8.51 -55.54 25.04
C TYR A 659 7.40 -54.66 24.48
N LEU A 660 6.75 -53.85 25.31
CA LEU A 660 5.73 -52.88 24.92
C LEU A 660 6.35 -51.52 24.59
N ARG A 661 5.67 -50.79 23.69
CA ARG A 661 6.04 -49.43 23.33
C ARG A 661 5.58 -48.46 24.43
N GLU A 662 6.21 -47.29 24.52
CA GLU A 662 5.74 -46.22 25.43
C GLU A 662 4.35 -45.68 25.06
N SER A 663 3.88 -45.93 23.83
CA SER A 663 2.51 -45.66 23.40
C SER A 663 1.49 -46.69 23.86
N ASP A 664 1.93 -47.89 24.25
CA ASP A 664 1.06 -48.98 24.64
C ASP A 664 0.79 -48.87 26.15
N VAL A 665 -0.47 -49.05 26.54
CA VAL A 665 -0.91 -48.84 27.92
C VAL A 665 -1.32 -50.17 28.53
N VAL A 666 -0.87 -50.44 29.76
CA VAL A 666 -1.22 -51.65 30.51
C VAL A 666 -2.03 -51.26 31.74
N GLY A 667 -3.11 -51.98 32.02
CA GLY A 667 -3.90 -51.75 33.23
C GLY A 667 -4.73 -52.94 33.65
N GLU A 668 -5.26 -52.84 34.87
CA GLU A 668 -6.17 -53.83 35.46
C GLU A 668 -7.61 -53.55 35.03
N GLY A 669 -8.31 -54.57 34.51
CA GLY A 669 -9.73 -54.47 34.15
C GLY A 669 -10.66 -54.66 35.34
N ASP A 670 -11.96 -54.47 35.12
CA ASP A 670 -12.96 -54.59 36.16
C ASP A 670 -13.02 -56.00 36.78
N ASN A 671 -12.59 -57.02 36.04
CA ASN A 671 -12.51 -58.42 36.43
C ASN A 671 -11.19 -58.84 37.10
N GLY A 672 -10.25 -57.91 37.32
CA GLY A 672 -8.94 -58.18 37.94
C GLY A 672 -7.92 -58.84 37.01
N GLN A 673 -8.21 -58.99 35.72
CA GLN A 673 -7.22 -59.40 34.71
C GLN A 673 -6.43 -58.20 34.19
N ILE A 674 -5.24 -58.46 33.65
CA ILE A 674 -4.39 -57.44 33.06
C ILE A 674 -4.70 -57.33 31.57
N TYR A 675 -4.90 -56.09 31.12
CA TYR A 675 -5.16 -55.74 29.75
C TYR A 675 -4.07 -54.85 29.18
N ILE A 676 -3.79 -55.03 27.88
CA ILE A 676 -2.88 -54.22 27.10
C ILE A 676 -3.67 -53.53 25.99
N ILE A 677 -3.60 -52.21 25.96
CA ILE A 677 -4.08 -51.36 24.87
C ILE A 677 -2.91 -51.09 23.94
N LEU A 678 -2.97 -51.66 22.74
CA LEU A 678 -2.03 -51.38 21.66
C LEU A 678 -2.50 -50.16 20.89
N SER A 679 -1.68 -49.10 20.88
CA SER A 679 -2.00 -47.87 20.14
C SER A 679 -1.72 -48.03 18.65
N GLN A 680 -2.66 -47.60 17.80
CA GLN A 680 -2.50 -47.56 16.33
C GLN A 680 -2.22 -48.95 15.71
N ALA A 681 -2.67 -50.02 16.37
CA ALA A 681 -2.57 -51.39 15.87
C ALA A 681 -3.88 -51.80 15.19
N THR A 682 -3.78 -52.37 13.99
CA THR A 682 -4.90 -53.04 13.31
C THR A 682 -4.82 -54.55 13.54
N GLU A 683 -5.86 -55.30 13.16
CA GLU A 683 -5.86 -56.77 13.26
C GLU A 683 -4.64 -57.42 12.58
N GLU A 684 -4.07 -56.79 11.56
CA GLU A 684 -2.87 -57.25 10.84
C GLU A 684 -1.57 -57.11 11.67
N ASP A 685 -1.53 -56.16 12.62
CA ASP A 685 -0.36 -55.89 13.47
C ASP A 685 -0.30 -56.82 14.70
N ILE A 686 -1.45 -57.37 15.12
CA ILE A 686 -1.60 -58.20 16.31
C ILE A 686 -0.65 -59.43 16.29
N PRO A 687 -0.53 -60.21 15.20
CA PRO A 687 0.36 -61.38 15.16
C PRO A 687 1.83 -61.04 15.41
N PHE A 688 2.31 -59.87 14.98
CA PHE A 688 3.69 -59.44 15.18
C PHE A 688 3.99 -59.04 16.63
N VAL A 689 2.99 -58.53 17.34
CA VAL A 689 3.10 -58.20 18.77
C VAL A 689 2.98 -59.47 19.61
N LEU A 690 2.04 -60.35 19.30
CA LEU A 690 1.89 -61.66 19.94
C LEU A 690 3.15 -62.52 19.77
N GLY A 691 3.80 -62.49 18.61
CA GLY A 691 5.07 -63.18 18.38
C GLY A 691 6.24 -62.67 19.25
N ARG A 692 6.25 -61.37 19.60
CA ARG A 692 7.23 -60.78 20.53
C ARG A 692 6.94 -61.17 21.98
N LEU A 693 5.67 -61.13 22.39
CA LEU A 693 5.24 -61.49 23.73
C LEU A 693 5.39 -63.00 24.01
N LYS A 694 5.17 -63.86 23.00
CA LYS A 694 5.37 -65.32 23.11
C LYS A 694 6.83 -65.71 23.34
N LYS A 695 7.79 -64.96 22.78
CA LYS A 695 9.23 -65.13 23.07
C LYS A 695 9.60 -64.77 24.52
N ALA A 696 8.74 -64.03 25.22
CA ALA A 696 8.91 -63.67 26.62
C ALA A 696 8.28 -64.69 27.61
N GLY A 697 7.53 -65.68 27.11
CA GLY A 697 6.93 -66.74 27.94
C GLY A 697 5.56 -66.40 28.55
N LEU A 698 4.86 -65.39 28.03
CA LEU A 698 3.55 -64.95 28.54
C LEU A 698 2.39 -65.65 27.82
N SER A 699 1.35 -66.04 28.58
CA SER A 699 0.07 -66.57 28.07
C SER A 699 -0.92 -65.43 27.81
N PHE A 700 -1.59 -65.44 26.66
CA PHE A 700 -2.47 -64.37 26.22
C PHE A 700 -3.73 -64.91 25.54
N ASN A 701 -4.85 -64.22 25.72
CA ASN A 701 -6.09 -64.46 25.00
C ASN A 701 -6.45 -63.19 24.19
N GLN A 702 -6.77 -63.39 22.91
CA GLN A 702 -7.29 -62.32 22.07
C GLN A 702 -8.77 -62.13 22.38
N ILE A 703 -9.18 -60.89 22.61
CA ILE A 703 -10.60 -60.56 22.79
C ILE A 703 -11.13 -60.10 21.44
N SER A 704 -12.18 -60.77 20.96
CA SER A 704 -12.94 -60.37 19.77
C SER A 704 -13.90 -59.22 20.09
N ASP A 705 -14.15 -58.36 19.09
CA ASP A 705 -14.85 -57.05 19.13
C ASP A 705 -16.22 -56.98 19.84
N ASP A 706 -16.86 -58.10 20.16
CA ASP A 706 -18.16 -58.11 20.83
C ASP A 706 -18.11 -57.73 22.33
N LEU A 707 -16.93 -57.77 22.98
CA LEU A 707 -16.78 -57.46 24.41
C LEU A 707 -16.34 -56.01 24.70
N THR A 708 -15.78 -55.31 23.71
CA THR A 708 -15.27 -53.94 23.83
C THR A 708 -16.38 -52.88 23.88
N ASN A 709 -17.55 -53.15 23.28
CA ASN A 709 -18.65 -52.19 23.15
C ASN A 709 -19.55 -52.07 24.41
N GLU A 710 -19.52 -53.03 25.34
CA GLU A 710 -20.37 -53.00 26.55
C GLU A 710 -19.70 -52.41 27.80
N GLY A 711 -18.42 -52.02 27.74
CA GLY A 711 -17.69 -51.53 28.91
C GLY A 711 -17.55 -52.54 30.05
N LYS A 712 -17.70 -53.85 29.75
CA LYS A 712 -17.45 -54.96 30.67
C LYS A 712 -16.09 -55.57 30.36
N VAL A 713 -15.03 -54.87 30.73
CA VAL A 713 -13.65 -55.38 30.74
C VAL A 713 -13.04 -55.06 32.10
#